data_AF-A0A7Y1YJJ5-F1
#
_entry.id   AF-A0A7Y1YJJ5-F1
#
_cell.length_a   1.000
_cell.length_b   1.000
_cell.length_c   1.000
_cell.angle_alpha   90.00
_cell.angle_beta   90.00
_cell.angle_gamma   90.00
#
_symmetry.space_group_name_H-M   'P 1'
#
loop_
_entity.id
_entity.type
_entity.pdbx_description
1 polymer ?
#
loop_
_entity_poly.entity_id
_entity_poly.type
_entity_poly.pdbx_seq_one_letter_code
_entity_poly.pdbx_strand_id
1 'polypeptide(L)'
;EKTNQAYFIRGEGLVSSLDDIKSIVIKNVDGLPIFIKDVAKVGFGSATRFGAITGNGEGEKVLGQVMMLKEANSKQVIEAVKERVASISKSLPEGVYINAFLDRSELIDKTTFTVTENLVLGCLIVIFVVVLLLGNFRSGLVVASVIPLSLLFALSLMYIFGVDANLMSLGAIDFGIIIDGAVIIVEFIAFKMTSKTAEFSNLAKTETQSRKDKITFNGASKMMNSAIFGQLIILIVFIPILSLSGVEGKMFKPMALTFSFALIGAMIFCFTYVPVAASLFLRPSKASKNNISVRLINWLNSIYEPTINWALQSKKLVLGIAAILLAGAIFLFSTMGAEFVPTLDEGDFVIQPVLKTGTSLKKTVEITTQIENILLDNFPEVKQVVTRIGAAEVPTDPMSMEESDVIIILKPKREWVSAKSKDELAEKFKEALTIIPGMEVEFTQPIEMRFNELITGVRADIAIKIFGEDLDILSKKGNEIKSLIENVEGAADITVEKIDGLPQMSVKYDRAKVARYGLNIQELNEMLSMGFSGLSVGSVYEGEKRFDLVVRLDKSKRQDIENLKNLYVDLPNASKIPLSELATIEYKKGAAKIARDDTRRRMVVGINVRNRDLQSVVEDIQELIDKNITLPIGYNITYGGQFENLQSAKSRLMVAVPIALVLIFILLYFAFSSVKEALMIYSAIPLAAVGGVLLLWIRDMPFSISAGVGFIALFGIAVLNGIVLIEHFKELRTQGFNTMEDLIKQGAKDRLRAVLLTASAAALGFLPMAISTNAGAEVQRPLATVVIGGLITATLLTLVVLPVLYSIFGKRFKVNKKNTSALAVAFLLFTSLTYAQEPPKTLEELIAISIVNNTGLKAQKLKVKESDALINSAFNFDKTQVYYEYDENNRAVNNEPIKVFGIQQDFQFPTVYFSGKKVNTANLNVQQSAYGVQEKRLKRQLTSNYYEYQYLKEKEVVYKRLDSLYENFANIATRRFELGETNYLEKITAQSKQKQIGLKLLKAQQNITISYNDLLKIIQSKDSIEVVIEPLSKIALKVTSINDTPEMDYYRNKMNLFSAKNRFEKQQLLPDISLNYYQGTNPGLNTNLHGYQLGLKIPLMFGGQSSRIKASRIAEDIIEEETNDYEIQLKRKYQALKSQLF
;
A
#
# COMPACT_ATOMS: atom_id res chain seq x y z
N GLU A 1 62.85 -23.67 -21.42
CA GLU A 1 63.98 -22.93 -20.80
C GLU A 1 65.24 -23.13 -21.63
N LYS A 2 66.04 -22.08 -21.80
CA LYS A 2 67.40 -22.16 -22.36
C LYS A 2 68.28 -21.22 -21.53
N THR A 3 69.53 -21.62 -21.26
CA THR A 3 70.54 -20.79 -20.57
C THR A 3 70.04 -20.12 -19.27
N ASN A 4 69.50 -20.89 -18.32
CA ASN A 4 68.98 -20.40 -17.03
C ASN A 4 67.92 -19.27 -17.12
N GLN A 5 67.22 -19.14 -18.26
CA GLN A 5 66.10 -18.21 -18.43
C GLN A 5 64.87 -18.94 -18.97
N ALA A 6 63.71 -18.60 -18.42
CA ALA A 6 62.41 -19.01 -18.92
C ALA A 6 61.94 -18.04 -20.01
N TYR A 7 61.88 -18.53 -21.25
CA TYR A 7 61.27 -17.82 -22.37
C TYR A 7 59.81 -18.22 -22.47
N PHE A 8 58.91 -17.26 -22.23
CA PHE A 8 57.48 -17.46 -22.46
C PHE A 8 57.18 -17.27 -23.95
N ILE A 9 56.59 -18.29 -24.56
CA ILE A 9 56.15 -18.24 -25.96
C ILE A 9 54.75 -17.64 -25.98
N ARG A 10 54.59 -16.48 -26.62
CA ARG A 10 53.29 -15.83 -26.84
C ARG A 10 52.99 -15.80 -28.33
N GLY A 11 51.84 -16.35 -28.72
CA GLY A 11 51.29 -16.18 -30.06
C GLY A 11 50.37 -14.97 -30.11
N GLU A 12 50.60 -14.07 -31.06
CA GLU A 12 49.75 -12.89 -31.29
C GLU A 12 48.89 -13.12 -32.53
N GLY A 13 47.57 -13.27 -32.32
CA GLY A 13 46.58 -13.44 -33.38
C GLY A 13 45.36 -12.53 -33.22
N LEU A 14 45.48 -11.50 -32.36
CA LEU A 14 44.43 -10.52 -32.14
C LEU A 14 44.40 -9.54 -33.32
N VAL A 15 43.19 -9.29 -33.81
CA VAL A 15 42.93 -8.25 -34.81
C VAL A 15 43.13 -6.88 -34.15
N SER A 16 43.97 -6.03 -34.73
CA SER A 16 44.31 -4.72 -34.20
C SER A 16 43.96 -3.56 -35.15
N SER A 17 43.82 -3.85 -36.45
CA SER A 17 43.54 -2.86 -37.48
C SER A 17 42.39 -3.30 -38.41
N LEU A 18 41.82 -2.35 -39.16
CA LEU A 18 40.86 -2.68 -40.22
C LEU A 18 41.48 -3.53 -41.34
N ASP A 19 42.79 -3.40 -41.57
CA ASP A 19 43.49 -4.16 -42.60
C ASP A 19 43.70 -5.63 -42.19
N ASP A 20 43.83 -5.90 -40.89
CA ASP A 20 43.84 -7.25 -40.34
C ASP A 20 42.50 -7.95 -40.64
N ILE A 21 41.37 -7.25 -40.40
CA ILE A 21 40.03 -7.76 -40.70
C ILE A 21 39.88 -8.04 -42.20
N LYS A 22 40.33 -7.11 -43.05
CA LYS A 22 40.28 -7.26 -44.51
C LYS A 22 41.05 -8.48 -45.00
N SER A 23 42.10 -8.88 -44.28
CA SER A 23 43.03 -9.96 -44.64
C SER A 23 42.67 -11.32 -44.02
N ILE A 24 41.53 -11.43 -43.34
CA ILE A 24 41.01 -12.72 -42.86
C ILE A 24 40.60 -13.57 -44.07
N VAL A 25 41.08 -14.82 -44.10
CA VAL A 25 40.80 -15.79 -45.17
C VAL A 25 39.44 -16.46 -44.94
N ILE A 26 38.57 -16.42 -45.95
CA ILE A 26 37.25 -17.09 -45.93
C ILE A 26 37.34 -18.49 -46.52
N LYS A 27 38.00 -18.62 -47.68
CA LYS A 27 38.13 -19.87 -48.42
C LYS A 27 39.44 -19.86 -49.20
N ASN A 28 40.09 -21.01 -49.29
CA ASN A 28 41.25 -21.20 -50.16
C ASN A 28 40.85 -22.15 -51.29
N VAL A 29 41.04 -21.73 -52.55
CA VAL A 29 40.76 -22.55 -53.74
C VAL A 29 42.08 -22.71 -54.49
N ASP A 30 42.58 -23.95 -54.56
CA ASP A 30 43.81 -24.30 -55.30
C ASP A 30 45.04 -23.45 -54.96
N GLY A 31 45.17 -23.00 -53.72
CA GLY A 31 46.30 -22.18 -53.24
C GLY A 31 46.08 -20.67 -53.33
N LEU A 32 44.95 -20.21 -53.88
CA LEU A 32 44.53 -18.81 -53.90
C LEU A 32 43.54 -18.53 -52.74
N PRO A 33 43.95 -17.77 -51.71
CA PRO A 33 43.05 -17.37 -50.64
C PRO A 33 42.08 -16.28 -51.09
N ILE A 34 40.81 -16.43 -50.75
CA ILE A 34 39.76 -15.41 -50.86
C ILE A 34 39.64 -14.74 -49.49
N PHE A 35 39.82 -13.42 -49.46
CA PHE A 35 39.82 -12.61 -48.25
C PHE A 35 38.47 -11.92 -48.03
N ILE A 36 38.23 -11.41 -46.81
CA ILE A 36 37.02 -10.61 -46.52
C ILE A 36 36.89 -9.40 -47.43
N LYS A 37 38.01 -8.71 -47.75
CA LYS A 37 38.01 -7.55 -48.66
C LYS A 37 37.47 -7.84 -50.06
N ASP A 38 37.52 -9.10 -50.49
CA ASP A 38 37.09 -9.51 -51.83
C ASP A 38 35.56 -9.68 -51.90
N VAL A 39 34.88 -9.83 -50.74
CA VAL A 39 33.43 -10.09 -50.66
C VAL A 39 32.65 -9.06 -49.85
N ALA A 40 33.31 -8.22 -49.03
CA ALA A 40 32.67 -7.26 -48.14
C ALA A 40 33.48 -5.96 -47.98
N LYS A 41 32.78 -4.86 -47.68
CA LYS A 41 33.39 -3.58 -47.31
C LYS A 41 33.60 -3.53 -45.79
N VAL A 42 34.84 -3.42 -45.36
CA VAL A 42 35.21 -3.28 -43.94
C VAL A 42 35.38 -1.81 -43.59
N GLY A 43 34.73 -1.36 -42.52
CA GLY A 43 34.83 0.00 -42.02
C GLY A 43 34.19 0.16 -40.64
N PHE A 44 34.30 1.35 -40.07
CA PHE A 44 33.68 1.66 -38.79
C PHE A 44 32.15 1.74 -38.92
N GLY A 45 31.47 1.21 -37.90
CA GLY A 45 30.03 1.31 -37.75
C GLY A 45 29.67 1.78 -36.35
N SER A 46 28.39 2.14 -36.16
CA SER A 46 27.81 2.37 -34.85
C SER A 46 26.92 1.19 -34.46
N ALA A 47 26.83 0.93 -33.15
CA ALA A 47 25.82 0.06 -32.59
C ALA A 47 24.42 0.61 -32.87
N THR A 48 23.41 -0.27 -32.83
CA THR A 48 22.01 0.14 -32.91
C THR A 48 21.67 0.93 -31.65
N ARG A 49 21.26 2.19 -31.83
CA ARG A 49 20.93 3.08 -30.70
C ARG A 49 19.49 2.84 -30.27
N PHE A 50 19.29 2.63 -28.97
CA PHE A 50 17.96 2.52 -28.35
C PHE A 50 17.54 3.79 -27.61
N GLY A 51 18.45 4.77 -27.50
CA GLY A 51 18.20 6.07 -26.90
C GLY A 51 19.17 7.13 -27.42
N ALA A 52 18.88 8.37 -27.09
CA ALA A 52 19.68 9.55 -27.40
C ALA A 52 19.49 10.60 -26.29
N ILE A 53 20.36 11.60 -26.26
CA ILE A 53 20.19 12.78 -25.42
C ILE A 53 20.37 14.03 -26.24
N THR A 54 19.47 14.99 -26.07
CA THR A 54 19.59 16.34 -26.62
C THR A 54 19.71 17.36 -25.48
N GLY A 55 20.24 18.54 -25.78
CA GLY A 55 20.24 19.60 -24.78
C GLY A 55 20.48 20.99 -25.33
N ASN A 56 19.78 21.94 -24.74
CA ASN A 56 19.81 23.37 -25.03
C ASN A 56 19.47 23.77 -26.47
N GLY A 57 18.76 22.93 -27.23
CA GLY A 57 18.46 23.23 -28.63
C GLY A 57 19.63 23.05 -29.59
N GLU A 58 20.80 22.65 -29.09
CA GLU A 58 22.04 22.46 -29.87
C GLU A 58 22.15 21.05 -30.49
N GLY A 59 21.14 20.20 -30.32
CA GLY A 59 21.10 18.83 -30.85
C GLY A 59 21.67 17.79 -29.89
N GLU A 60 22.20 16.68 -30.44
CA GLU A 60 22.63 15.50 -29.68
C GLU A 60 23.89 15.77 -28.83
N LYS A 61 23.86 15.31 -27.57
CA LYS A 61 24.97 15.39 -26.60
C LYS A 61 25.32 14.00 -26.06
N VAL A 62 26.26 13.92 -25.11
CA VAL A 62 26.60 12.67 -24.40
C VAL A 62 26.26 12.84 -22.92
N LEU A 63 25.56 11.84 -22.35
CA LEU A 63 25.15 11.83 -20.94
C LEU A 63 26.08 10.95 -20.11
N GLY A 64 26.56 11.47 -18.99
CA GLY A 64 27.05 10.65 -17.87
C GLY A 64 26.04 10.66 -16.73
N GLN A 65 25.64 9.48 -16.24
CA GLN A 65 24.79 9.35 -15.07
C GLN A 65 25.56 8.72 -13.91
N VAL A 66 25.50 9.34 -12.74
CA VAL A 66 26.08 8.80 -11.51
C VAL A 66 24.97 8.16 -10.68
N MET A 67 25.11 6.86 -10.40
CA MET A 67 24.21 6.13 -9.52
C MET A 67 24.84 5.99 -8.14
N MET A 68 24.15 6.46 -7.10
CA MET A 68 24.56 6.23 -5.73
C MET A 68 24.25 4.79 -5.30
N LEU A 69 25.10 4.22 -4.45
CA LEU A 69 24.77 2.97 -3.77
C LEU A 69 23.57 3.17 -2.85
N LYS A 70 22.77 2.12 -2.67
CA LYS A 70 21.67 2.11 -1.71
C LYS A 70 22.22 2.47 -0.32
N GLU A 71 21.49 3.32 0.42
CA GLU A 71 21.84 3.79 1.78
C GLU A 71 23.10 4.68 1.87
N ALA A 72 23.75 5.01 0.75
CA ALA A 72 24.84 5.99 0.76
C ALA A 72 24.32 7.42 1.01
N ASN A 73 25.16 8.27 1.62
CA ASN A 73 24.81 9.67 1.83
C ASN A 73 24.89 10.45 0.50
N SER A 74 23.75 10.97 0.04
CA SER A 74 23.66 11.70 -1.24
C SER A 74 24.61 12.90 -1.32
N LYS A 75 24.73 13.69 -0.25
CA LYS A 75 25.56 14.90 -0.25
C LYS A 75 27.05 14.56 -0.34
N GLN A 76 27.53 13.62 0.47
CA GLN A 76 28.92 13.17 0.44
C GLN A 76 29.32 12.57 -0.92
N VAL A 77 28.44 11.76 -1.51
CA VAL A 77 28.68 11.18 -2.85
C VAL A 77 28.77 12.29 -3.90
N ILE A 78 27.88 13.28 -3.88
CA ILE A 78 27.92 14.40 -4.82
C ILE A 78 29.18 15.25 -4.65
N GLU A 79 29.61 15.52 -3.41
CA GLU A 79 30.85 16.24 -3.14
C GLU A 79 32.07 15.49 -3.70
N ALA A 80 32.17 14.19 -3.46
CA ALA A 80 33.23 13.34 -4.02
C ALA A 80 33.20 13.30 -5.56
N VAL A 81 32.00 13.28 -6.16
CA VAL A 81 31.84 13.34 -7.62
C VAL A 81 32.29 14.70 -8.16
N LYS A 82 31.91 15.81 -7.52
CA LYS A 82 32.33 17.16 -7.93
C LYS A 82 33.85 17.31 -7.88
N GLU A 83 34.48 16.83 -6.80
CA GLU A 83 35.94 16.81 -6.68
C GLU A 83 36.59 15.99 -7.80
N ARG A 84 36.03 14.79 -8.08
CA ARG A 84 36.54 13.93 -9.13
C ARG A 84 36.37 14.53 -10.52
N VAL A 85 35.21 15.12 -10.82
CA VAL A 85 34.93 15.82 -12.09
C VAL A 85 35.89 16.99 -12.28
N ALA A 86 36.14 17.79 -11.24
CA ALA A 86 37.12 18.88 -11.29
C ALA A 86 38.54 18.38 -11.57
N SER A 87 38.92 17.21 -11.02
CA SER A 87 40.22 16.60 -11.32
C SER A 87 40.33 16.10 -12.77
N ILE A 88 39.27 15.46 -13.29
CA ILE A 88 39.24 14.89 -14.64
C ILE A 88 39.16 16.00 -15.70
N SER A 89 38.46 17.08 -15.42
CA SER A 89 38.28 18.21 -16.35
C SER A 89 39.61 18.81 -16.82
N LYS A 90 40.68 18.69 -16.02
CA LYS A 90 42.04 19.13 -16.40
C LYS A 90 42.74 18.23 -17.43
N SER A 91 42.30 16.98 -17.54
CA SER A 91 42.85 15.97 -18.47
C SER A 91 42.02 15.80 -19.75
N LEU A 92 40.89 16.50 -19.86
CA LEU A 92 40.03 16.42 -21.04
C LEU A 92 40.68 17.14 -22.24
N PRO A 93 40.46 16.65 -23.46
CA PRO A 93 40.88 17.36 -24.68
C PRO A 93 40.28 18.76 -24.75
N GLU A 94 40.99 19.68 -25.42
CA GLU A 94 40.49 21.04 -25.66
C GLU A 94 39.13 21.00 -26.38
N GLY A 95 38.16 21.78 -25.89
CA GLY A 95 36.78 21.80 -26.39
C GLY A 95 35.82 20.79 -25.73
N VAL A 96 36.30 19.85 -24.90
CA VAL A 96 35.45 18.92 -24.15
C VAL A 96 35.30 19.38 -22.69
N TYR A 97 34.07 19.58 -22.24
CA TYR A 97 33.76 19.95 -20.86
C TYR A 97 32.56 19.16 -20.33
N ILE A 98 32.49 19.01 -19.01
CA ILE A 98 31.41 18.31 -18.31
C ILE A 98 30.46 19.37 -17.74
N ASN A 99 29.23 19.42 -18.24
CA ASN A 99 28.17 20.29 -17.71
C ASN A 99 27.22 19.50 -16.82
N ALA A 100 27.11 19.88 -15.55
CA ALA A 100 26.13 19.29 -14.63
C ALA A 100 24.78 20.01 -14.80
N PHE A 101 23.73 19.27 -15.15
CA PHE A 101 22.39 19.84 -15.35
C PHE A 101 21.41 19.48 -14.23
N LEU A 102 21.54 18.30 -13.61
CA LEU A 102 20.69 17.87 -12.50
C LEU A 102 21.55 17.57 -11.27
N ASP A 103 21.51 18.46 -10.28
CA ASP A 103 22.26 18.35 -9.03
C ASP A 103 21.32 18.31 -7.82
N ARG A 104 21.18 17.13 -7.21
CA ARG A 104 20.34 16.94 -6.03
C ARG A 104 20.81 17.72 -4.80
N SER A 105 22.08 18.16 -4.75
CA SER A 105 22.59 18.92 -3.61
C SER A 105 21.89 20.27 -3.45
N GLU A 106 21.42 20.89 -4.54
CA GLU A 106 20.69 22.16 -4.47
C GLU A 106 19.37 22.02 -3.70
N LEU A 107 18.61 20.95 -3.95
CA LEU A 107 17.36 20.69 -3.22
C LEU A 107 17.65 20.31 -1.76
N ILE A 108 18.68 19.51 -1.51
CA ILE A 108 19.10 19.14 -0.15
C ILE A 108 19.47 20.41 0.64
N ASP A 109 20.22 21.32 0.05
CA ASP A 109 20.62 22.56 0.73
C ASP A 109 19.43 23.50 0.95
N LYS A 110 18.52 23.66 -0.03
CA LYS A 110 17.27 24.44 0.13
C LYS A 110 16.38 23.88 1.25
N THR A 111 16.17 22.57 1.28
CA THR A 111 15.34 21.92 2.29
C THR A 111 16.00 21.94 3.67
N THR A 112 17.32 21.72 3.74
CA THR A 112 18.08 21.83 5.00
C THR A 112 18.07 23.26 5.54
N PHE A 113 18.21 24.27 4.67
CA PHE A 113 18.08 25.67 5.04
C PHE A 113 16.70 25.96 5.61
N THR A 114 15.63 25.51 4.94
CA THR A 114 14.24 25.69 5.39
C THR A 114 13.99 25.08 6.76
N VAL A 115 14.47 23.85 6.99
CA VAL A 115 14.38 23.18 8.30
C VAL A 115 15.14 23.98 9.36
N THR A 116 16.36 24.39 9.05
CA THR A 116 17.21 25.12 10.00
C THR A 116 16.60 26.48 10.35
N GLU A 117 16.11 27.22 9.36
CA GLU A 117 15.41 28.49 9.54
C GLU A 117 14.16 28.31 10.39
N ASN A 118 13.30 27.34 10.08
CA ASN A 118 12.09 27.05 10.85
C ASN A 118 12.42 26.67 12.30
N LEU A 119 13.43 25.83 12.54
CA LEU A 119 13.86 25.45 13.89
C LEU A 119 14.45 26.64 14.66
N VAL A 120 15.28 27.47 14.05
CA VAL A 120 15.86 28.65 14.71
C VAL A 120 14.78 29.67 15.03
N LEU A 121 13.90 29.99 14.08
CA LEU A 121 12.77 30.90 14.30
C LEU A 121 11.82 30.35 15.36
N GLY A 122 11.48 29.05 15.31
CA GLY A 122 10.65 28.39 16.32
C GLY A 122 11.27 28.49 17.71
N CYS A 123 12.57 28.18 17.84
CA CYS A 123 13.31 28.30 19.09
C CYS A 123 13.29 29.75 19.61
N LEU A 124 13.57 30.75 18.77
CA LEU A 124 13.57 32.16 19.17
C LEU A 124 12.17 32.63 19.61
N ILE A 125 11.12 32.24 18.90
CA ILE A 125 9.73 32.56 19.26
C ILE A 125 9.37 31.93 20.61
N VAL A 126 9.72 30.66 20.82
CA VAL A 126 9.46 29.98 22.09
C VAL A 126 10.19 30.66 23.25
N ILE A 127 11.47 30.99 23.08
CA ILE A 127 12.25 31.74 24.09
C ILE A 127 11.60 33.09 24.39
N PHE A 128 11.20 33.83 23.35
CA PHE A 128 10.54 35.12 23.49
C PHE A 128 9.24 35.00 24.28
N VAL A 129 8.37 34.05 23.94
CA VAL A 129 7.08 33.82 24.60
C VAL A 129 7.27 33.41 26.07
N VAL A 130 8.20 32.50 26.34
CA VAL A 130 8.49 32.04 27.70
C VAL A 130 9.01 33.18 28.57
N VAL A 131 9.97 33.98 28.08
CA VAL A 131 10.50 35.14 28.80
C VAL A 131 9.39 36.19 29.05
N LEU A 132 8.56 36.46 28.04
CA LEU A 132 7.47 37.43 28.10
C LEU A 132 6.41 37.03 29.13
N LEU A 133 6.00 35.75 29.15
CA LEU A 133 4.94 35.27 30.05
C LEU A 133 5.44 34.99 31.47
N LEU A 134 6.68 34.53 31.67
CA LEU A 134 7.28 34.35 33.00
C LEU A 134 7.61 35.67 33.69
N GLY A 135 7.87 36.75 32.94
CA GLY A 135 8.18 38.07 33.48
C GLY A 135 9.50 38.18 34.22
N ASN A 136 10.27 37.10 34.30
CA ASN A 136 11.60 37.06 34.85
C ASN A 136 12.54 36.46 33.81
N PHE A 137 13.42 37.31 33.28
CA PHE A 137 14.40 36.93 32.26
C PHE A 137 15.24 35.72 32.66
N ARG A 138 15.56 35.57 33.96
CA ARG A 138 16.35 34.42 34.45
C ARG A 138 15.58 33.11 34.42
N SER A 139 14.31 33.13 34.81
CA SER A 139 13.45 31.95 34.73
C SER A 139 13.29 31.51 33.28
N GLY A 140 13.10 32.47 32.37
CA GLY A 140 13.01 32.17 30.94
C GLY A 140 14.32 31.62 30.37
N LEU A 141 15.48 32.11 30.80
CA LEU A 141 16.77 31.63 30.32
C LEU A 141 17.12 30.21 30.80
N VAL A 142 16.67 29.82 32.01
CA VAL A 142 16.80 28.44 32.51
C VAL A 142 15.93 27.47 31.71
N VAL A 143 14.71 27.88 31.31
CA VAL A 143 13.87 27.05 30.44
C VAL A 143 14.45 27.00 29.02
N ALA A 144 14.90 28.15 28.49
CA ALA A 144 15.48 28.27 27.17
C ALA A 144 16.73 27.37 26.98
N SER A 145 17.55 27.19 28.03
CA SER A 145 18.74 26.34 27.95
C SER A 145 18.42 24.85 27.80
N VAL A 146 17.20 24.40 28.13
CA VAL A 146 16.76 23.01 27.90
C VAL A 146 16.60 22.71 26.42
N ILE A 147 16.23 23.71 25.61
CA ILE A 147 16.03 23.56 24.16
C ILE A 147 17.28 23.00 23.46
N PRO A 148 18.44 23.69 23.46
CA PRO A 148 19.63 23.20 22.77
C PRO A 148 20.18 21.91 23.39
N LEU A 149 20.04 21.70 24.70
CA LEU A 149 20.47 20.47 25.37
C LEU A 149 19.65 19.25 24.90
N SER A 150 18.32 19.40 24.82
CA SER A 150 17.43 18.34 24.33
C SER A 150 17.67 18.02 22.86
N LEU A 151 17.96 19.03 22.03
CA LEU A 151 18.32 18.84 20.63
C LEU A 151 19.67 18.11 20.48
N LEU A 152 20.69 18.48 21.26
CA LEU A 152 21.98 17.81 21.24
C LEU A 152 21.85 16.34 21.66
N PHE A 153 21.01 16.07 22.66
CA PHE A 153 20.69 14.70 23.06
C PHE A 153 19.99 13.93 21.94
N ALA A 154 19.00 14.55 21.28
CA ALA A 154 18.30 13.94 20.15
C ALA A 154 19.24 13.61 19.00
N LEU A 155 20.09 14.56 18.57
CA LEU A 155 21.08 14.37 17.50
C LEU A 155 22.09 13.27 17.86
N SER A 156 22.50 13.17 19.12
CA SER A 156 23.38 12.10 19.59
C SER A 156 22.73 10.72 19.47
N LEU A 157 21.45 10.59 19.85
CA LEU A 157 20.71 9.34 19.67
C LEU A 157 20.44 9.03 18.20
N MET A 158 20.12 10.03 17.38
CA MET A 158 19.96 9.85 15.93
C MET A 158 21.22 9.26 15.31
N TYR A 159 22.41 9.75 15.70
CA TYR A 159 23.68 9.19 15.25
C TYR A 159 23.87 7.72 15.68
N ILE A 160 23.52 7.37 16.92
CA ILE A 160 23.63 6.00 17.44
C ILE A 160 22.65 5.04 16.75
N PHE A 161 21.42 5.49 16.48
CA PHE A 161 20.35 4.68 15.89
C PHE A 161 20.32 4.71 14.35
N GLY A 162 21.25 5.44 13.71
CA GLY A 162 21.33 5.55 12.25
C GLY A 162 20.13 6.27 11.62
N VAL A 163 19.57 7.28 12.31
CA VAL A 163 18.48 8.10 11.79
C VAL A 163 19.06 9.31 11.07
N ASP A 164 18.82 9.42 9.76
CA ASP A 164 19.32 10.54 8.95
C ASP A 164 18.70 11.88 9.38
N ALA A 165 19.50 12.94 9.36
CA ALA A 165 19.04 14.31 9.54
C ALA A 165 18.53 14.87 8.19
N ASN A 166 17.22 14.88 8.00
CA ASN A 166 16.56 15.38 6.79
C ASN A 166 15.28 16.14 7.15
N LEU A 167 14.60 16.66 6.13
CA LEU A 167 13.33 17.38 6.26
C LEU A 167 12.29 16.60 7.07
N MET A 168 12.21 15.29 6.89
CA MET A 168 11.21 14.43 7.52
C MET A 168 11.54 14.11 8.97
N SER A 169 12.82 13.98 9.33
CA SER A 169 13.23 13.66 10.71
C SER A 169 13.28 14.89 11.62
N LEU A 170 13.78 16.03 11.12
CA LEU A 170 13.94 17.26 11.90
C LEU A 170 12.75 18.22 11.79
N GLY A 171 11.96 18.09 10.71
CA GLY A 171 10.97 19.09 10.32
C GLY A 171 9.74 19.25 11.22
N ALA A 172 9.51 18.33 12.16
CA ALA A 172 8.37 18.38 13.07
C ALA A 172 8.77 18.52 14.54
N ILE A 173 10.01 18.92 14.82
CA ILE A 173 10.45 19.18 16.19
C ILE A 173 9.87 20.52 16.65
N ASP A 174 8.94 20.47 17.60
CA ASP A 174 8.47 21.66 18.32
C ASP A 174 9.05 21.75 19.72
N PHE A 175 9.80 22.81 19.94
CA PHE A 175 10.43 23.09 21.22
C PHE A 175 9.41 23.41 22.31
N GLY A 176 8.24 23.95 21.96
CA GLY A 176 7.19 24.27 22.93
C GLY A 176 6.68 23.04 23.67
N ILE A 177 6.47 21.93 22.97
CA ILE A 177 6.13 20.64 23.61
C ILE A 177 7.31 20.09 24.41
N ILE A 178 8.53 20.17 23.86
CA ILE A 178 9.72 19.58 24.47
C ILE A 178 10.04 20.23 25.83
N ILE A 179 9.90 21.57 25.93
CA ILE A 179 10.19 22.30 27.18
C ILE A 179 9.02 22.37 28.15
N ASP A 180 7.85 21.84 27.80
CA ASP A 180 6.63 22.01 28.60
C ASP A 180 6.83 21.54 30.06
N GLY A 181 7.43 20.36 30.24
CA GLY A 181 7.78 19.86 31.58
C GLY A 181 8.74 20.78 32.35
N ALA A 182 9.73 21.37 31.67
CA ALA A 182 10.67 22.30 32.28
C ALA A 182 9.99 23.61 32.67
N VAL A 183 9.09 24.12 31.83
CA VAL A 183 8.26 25.30 32.11
C VAL A 183 7.42 25.08 33.37
N ILE A 184 6.70 23.96 33.47
CA ILE A 184 5.82 23.66 34.61
C ILE A 184 6.61 23.64 35.92
N ILE A 185 7.79 23.01 35.91
CA ILE A 185 8.68 22.92 37.07
C ILE A 185 9.22 24.31 37.44
N VAL A 186 9.78 25.06 36.47
CA VAL A 186 10.39 26.38 36.73
C VAL A 186 9.35 27.41 37.16
N GLU A 187 8.17 27.45 36.56
CA GLU A 187 7.10 28.37 36.95
C GLU A 187 6.60 28.06 38.37
N PHE A 188 6.43 26.78 38.72
CA PHE A 188 6.04 26.41 40.07
C PHE A 188 7.09 26.81 41.12
N ILE A 189 8.37 26.59 40.83
CA ILE A 189 9.47 27.00 41.71
C ILE A 189 9.52 28.53 41.82
N ALA A 190 9.42 29.25 40.71
CA ALA A 190 9.42 30.71 40.68
C ALA A 190 8.23 31.29 41.47
N PHE A 191 7.04 30.71 41.33
CA PHE A 191 5.85 31.08 42.09
C PHE A 191 6.02 30.81 43.61
N LYS A 192 6.56 29.66 43.99
CA LYS A 192 6.86 29.33 45.41
C LYS A 192 7.93 30.23 46.02
N MET A 193 8.98 30.57 45.27
CA MET A 193 10.00 31.53 45.71
C MET A 193 9.42 32.95 45.87
N THR A 194 8.52 33.36 44.97
CA THR A 194 7.86 34.68 45.04
C THR A 194 6.88 34.78 46.20
N SER A 195 6.02 33.77 46.40
CA SER A 195 5.07 33.73 47.53
C SER A 195 5.74 33.70 48.90
N LYS A 196 6.94 33.10 49.01
CA LYS A 196 7.74 33.06 50.25
C LYS A 196 8.78 34.17 50.36
N THR A 197 8.74 35.19 49.50
CA THR A 197 9.75 36.27 49.47
C THR A 197 9.90 37.01 50.80
N ALA A 198 8.84 37.11 51.63
CA ALA A 198 8.91 37.71 52.96
C ALA A 198 9.76 36.90 53.97
N GLU A 199 9.89 35.59 53.78
CA GLU A 199 10.75 34.73 54.62
C GLU A 199 12.24 34.82 54.22
N PHE A 200 12.54 35.34 53.02
CA PHE A 200 13.89 35.40 52.47
C PHE A 200 14.66 36.70 52.79
N SER A 201 13.97 37.75 53.24
CA SER A 201 14.59 39.07 53.45
C SER A 201 15.48 39.17 54.70
N ASN A 202 15.43 38.20 55.63
CA ASN A 202 16.13 38.24 56.92
C ASN A 202 17.16 37.10 57.13
N LEU A 203 17.53 36.34 56.09
CA LEU A 203 18.41 35.16 56.21
C LEU A 203 19.83 35.44 55.69
N ALA A 204 20.84 34.77 56.28
CA ALA A 204 22.21 34.78 55.79
C ALA A 204 22.31 34.16 54.38
N LYS A 205 23.34 34.52 53.59
CA LYS A 205 23.52 34.02 52.20
C LYS A 205 23.56 32.49 52.10
N THR A 206 24.16 31.81 53.09
CA THR A 206 24.26 30.34 53.17
C THR A 206 22.91 29.67 53.49
N GLU A 207 22.16 30.21 54.46
CA GLU A 207 20.80 29.74 54.80
C GLU A 207 19.80 30.00 53.66
N THR A 208 19.98 31.10 52.93
CA THR A 208 19.18 31.43 51.75
C THR A 208 19.35 30.36 50.66
N GLN A 209 20.57 29.87 50.42
CA GLN A 209 20.83 28.82 49.42
C GLN A 209 20.24 27.47 49.84
N SER A 210 20.47 27.03 51.09
CA SER A 210 19.89 25.78 51.61
C SER A 210 18.35 25.77 51.53
N ARG A 211 17.72 26.91 51.80
CA ARG A 211 16.26 27.07 51.70
C ARG A 211 15.78 27.10 50.24
N LYS A 212 16.55 27.70 49.32
CA LYS A 212 16.28 27.60 47.87
C LYS A 212 16.38 26.17 47.37
N ASP A 213 17.40 25.42 47.78
CA ASP A 213 17.57 24.03 47.39
C ASP A 213 16.41 23.17 47.90
N LYS A 214 15.96 23.41 49.14
CA LYS A 214 14.79 22.73 49.71
C LYS A 214 13.48 23.08 49.01
N ILE A 215 13.26 24.34 48.65
CA ILE A 215 12.08 24.75 47.85
C ILE A 215 12.14 24.15 46.44
N THR A 216 13.33 24.15 45.83
CA THR A 216 13.52 23.65 44.47
C THR A 216 13.35 22.15 44.41
N PHE A 217 13.93 21.40 45.36
CA PHE A 217 13.74 19.95 45.47
C PHE A 217 12.27 19.59 45.70
N ASN A 218 11.61 20.20 46.69
CA ASN A 218 10.19 19.92 46.95
C ASN A 218 9.29 20.34 45.79
N GLY A 219 9.61 21.46 45.12
CA GLY A 219 8.87 21.97 43.98
C GLY A 219 9.01 21.08 42.75
N ALA A 220 10.26 20.70 42.43
CA ALA A 220 10.57 19.77 41.36
C ALA A 220 9.92 18.41 41.64
N SER A 221 10.20 17.74 42.76
CA SER A 221 9.64 16.41 43.07
C SER A 221 8.11 16.36 43.02
N LYS A 222 7.43 17.46 43.38
CA LYS A 222 5.97 17.53 43.30
C LYS A 222 5.46 17.66 41.86
N MET A 223 5.99 18.63 41.10
CA MET A 223 5.56 18.86 39.71
C MET A 223 6.06 17.79 38.74
N MET A 224 7.11 17.07 39.12
CA MET A 224 7.75 16.02 38.35
C MET A 224 6.78 14.89 38.02
N ASN A 225 5.97 14.42 38.97
CA ASN A 225 4.97 13.39 38.70
C ASN A 225 3.99 13.85 37.60
N SER A 226 3.42 15.06 37.73
CA SER A 226 2.48 15.63 36.75
C SER A 226 3.09 15.78 35.35
N ALA A 227 4.26 16.42 35.29
CA ALA A 227 4.94 16.74 34.03
C ALA A 227 5.40 15.49 33.28
N ILE A 228 5.95 14.51 33.99
CA ILE A 228 6.45 13.27 33.39
C ILE A 228 5.32 12.40 32.88
N PHE A 229 4.24 12.24 33.64
CA PHE A 229 3.12 11.43 33.17
C PHE A 229 2.56 11.98 31.85
N GLY A 230 2.49 13.31 31.71
CA GLY A 230 2.11 13.92 30.43
C GLY A 230 3.15 13.71 29.33
N GLN A 231 4.46 13.85 29.60
CA GLN A 231 5.51 13.56 28.62
C GLN A 231 5.52 12.08 28.19
N LEU A 232 5.27 11.15 29.10
CA LEU A 232 5.17 9.72 28.81
C LEU A 232 3.93 9.39 27.97
N ILE A 233 2.80 10.07 28.21
CA ILE A 233 1.62 9.98 27.35
C ILE A 233 1.98 10.44 25.93
N ILE A 234 2.65 11.59 25.78
CA ILE A 234 3.09 12.08 24.47
C ILE A 234 4.00 11.05 23.77
N LEU A 235 4.96 10.45 24.47
CA LEU A 235 5.85 9.43 23.91
C LEU A 235 5.08 8.17 23.43
N ILE A 236 4.15 7.68 24.24
CA ILE A 236 3.36 6.48 23.91
C ILE A 236 2.43 6.73 22.71
N VAL A 237 1.94 7.96 22.56
CA VAL A 237 1.12 8.37 21.42
C VAL A 237 1.88 8.31 20.08
N PHE A 238 3.21 8.40 20.09
CA PHE A 238 4.04 8.19 18.90
C PHE A 238 4.34 6.70 18.59
N ILE A 239 4.10 5.76 19.52
CA ILE A 239 4.36 4.32 19.28
C ILE A 239 3.54 3.77 18.10
N PRO A 240 2.23 4.07 17.95
CA PRO A 240 1.46 3.64 16.79
C PRO A 240 2.03 4.14 15.45
N ILE A 241 2.66 5.32 15.41
CA ILE A 241 3.33 5.84 14.20
C ILE A 241 4.54 4.96 13.86
N LEU A 242 5.24 4.42 14.85
CA LEU A 242 6.33 3.44 14.64
C LEU A 242 5.84 2.10 14.06
N SER A 243 4.53 1.82 14.08
CA SER A 243 3.96 0.62 13.45
C SER A 243 3.72 0.75 11.94
N LEU A 244 3.73 1.98 11.41
CA LEU A 244 3.57 2.24 9.97
C LEU A 244 4.69 1.53 9.19
N SER A 245 4.35 0.76 8.16
CA SER A 245 5.33 0.13 7.25
C SER A 245 5.24 0.76 5.85
N GLY A 246 5.93 0.22 4.85
CA GLY A 246 5.87 0.78 3.49
C GLY A 246 6.47 2.18 3.37
N VAL A 247 5.88 2.98 2.49
CA VAL A 247 6.33 4.32 2.11
C VAL A 247 6.09 5.31 3.24
N GLU A 248 4.89 5.28 3.83
CA GLU A 248 4.51 6.10 4.97
C GLU A 248 5.40 5.83 6.19
N GLY A 249 5.79 4.57 6.42
CA GLY A 249 6.71 4.21 7.48
C GLY A 249 8.12 4.79 7.25
N LYS A 250 8.64 4.72 6.02
CA LYS A 250 9.94 5.32 5.68
C LYS A 250 9.95 6.84 5.83
N MET A 251 8.81 7.49 5.61
CA MET A 251 8.63 8.93 5.74
C MET A 251 8.49 9.39 7.20
N PHE A 252 7.61 8.76 7.99
CA PHE A 252 7.22 9.30 9.31
C PHE A 252 7.88 8.62 10.52
N LYS A 253 8.48 7.43 10.38
CA LYS A 253 9.23 6.79 11.50
C LYS A 253 10.42 7.64 11.97
N PRO A 254 11.28 8.18 11.08
CA PRO A 254 12.40 9.02 11.49
C PRO A 254 11.95 10.23 12.31
N MET A 255 10.81 10.82 11.94
CA MET A 255 10.17 11.93 12.66
C MET A 255 9.81 11.53 14.10
N ALA A 256 9.07 10.43 14.25
CA ALA A 256 8.61 9.95 15.54
C ALA A 256 9.77 9.57 16.48
N LEU A 257 10.83 8.94 15.94
CA LEU A 257 12.05 8.61 16.67
C LEU A 257 12.76 9.87 17.16
N THR A 258 12.98 10.84 16.26
CA THR A 258 13.69 12.08 16.59
C THR A 258 12.96 12.87 17.67
N PHE A 259 11.63 12.98 17.54
CA PHE A 259 10.79 13.62 18.54
C PHE A 259 10.84 12.88 19.90
N SER A 260 10.76 11.55 19.87
CA SER A 260 10.87 10.73 21.09
C SER A 260 12.23 10.89 21.76
N PHE A 261 13.32 10.94 21.00
CA PHE A 261 14.66 11.17 21.53
C PHE A 261 14.79 12.55 22.20
N ALA A 262 14.27 13.60 21.55
CA ALA A 262 14.26 14.94 22.12
C ALA A 262 13.45 15.01 23.43
N LEU A 263 12.29 14.35 23.47
CA LEU A 263 11.42 14.31 24.64
C LEU A 263 12.05 13.52 25.80
N ILE A 264 12.68 12.37 25.51
CA ILE A 264 13.45 11.60 26.52
C ILE A 264 14.59 12.46 27.07
N GLY A 265 15.32 13.16 26.19
CA GLY A 265 16.39 14.08 26.61
C GLY A 265 15.85 15.17 27.54
N ALA A 266 14.78 15.85 27.15
CA ALA A 266 14.15 16.88 27.97
C ALA A 266 13.65 16.33 29.32
N MET A 267 13.09 15.12 29.34
CA MET A 267 12.69 14.44 30.57
C MET A 267 13.89 14.19 31.50
N ILE A 268 15.02 13.70 30.97
CA ILE A 268 16.28 13.52 31.73
C ILE A 268 16.79 14.86 32.27
N PHE A 269 16.75 15.94 31.48
CA PHE A 269 17.17 17.26 31.93
C PHE A 269 16.22 17.86 32.98
N CYS A 270 14.92 17.54 32.94
CA CYS A 270 13.97 17.94 33.98
C CYS A 270 14.29 17.27 35.33
N PHE A 271 14.82 16.04 35.33
CA PHE A 271 15.25 15.35 36.56
C PHE A 271 16.55 15.89 37.13
N THR A 272 17.49 16.26 36.26
CA THR A 272 18.89 16.49 36.65
C THR A 272 19.27 17.96 36.60
N TYR A 273 19.15 18.59 35.43
CA TYR A 273 19.65 19.92 35.13
C TYR A 273 18.71 21.03 35.63
N VAL A 274 17.41 20.95 35.34
CA VAL A 274 16.44 22.03 35.60
C VAL A 274 16.37 22.40 37.09
N PRO A 275 16.28 21.45 38.05
CA PRO A 275 16.22 21.80 39.47
C PRO A 275 17.51 22.49 39.95
N VAL A 276 18.67 22.02 39.50
CA VAL A 276 19.97 22.60 39.88
C VAL A 276 20.14 24.01 39.29
N ALA A 277 19.80 24.18 38.01
CA ALA A 277 19.86 25.48 37.34
C ALA A 277 18.86 26.47 37.98
N ALA A 278 17.66 26.02 38.32
CA ALA A 278 16.66 26.83 39.01
C ALA A 278 17.16 27.30 40.39
N SER A 279 17.78 26.43 41.21
CA SER A 279 18.25 26.83 42.54
C SER A 279 19.42 27.82 42.51
N LEU A 280 20.29 27.73 41.50
CA LEU A 280 21.44 28.61 41.31
C LEU A 280 21.05 29.98 40.70
N PHE A 281 20.22 29.99 39.65
CA PHE A 281 19.95 31.21 38.87
C PHE A 281 18.73 32.00 39.35
N LEU A 282 17.71 31.35 39.93
CA LEU A 282 16.52 32.04 40.42
C LEU A 282 16.83 32.84 41.70
N ARG A 283 16.32 34.07 41.75
CA ARG A 283 16.39 34.93 42.94
C ARG A 283 14.98 35.24 43.43
N PRO A 284 14.74 35.22 44.76
CA PRO A 284 13.50 35.74 45.33
C PRO A 284 13.44 37.24 45.04
N SER A 285 12.47 37.65 44.24
CA SER A 285 12.25 39.05 43.86
C SER A 285 10.74 39.30 43.86
N LYS A 286 10.31 40.41 44.49
CA LYS A 286 8.93 40.86 44.33
C LYS A 286 8.75 41.35 42.90
N ALA A 287 7.83 40.74 42.16
CA ALA A 287 7.48 41.21 40.82
C ALA A 287 7.00 42.67 40.90
N SER A 288 7.67 43.56 40.15
CA SER A 288 7.25 44.96 40.04
C SER A 288 5.85 45.05 39.44
N LYS A 289 4.99 45.94 39.97
CA LYS A 289 3.64 46.20 39.41
C LYS A 289 3.71 46.73 37.96
N ASN A 290 4.85 47.27 37.53
CA ASN A 290 5.08 47.77 36.17
C ASN A 290 5.60 46.70 35.18
N ASN A 291 5.72 45.43 35.58
CA ASN A 291 6.21 44.37 34.71
C ASN A 291 5.15 44.01 33.63
N ILE A 292 5.58 43.91 32.37
CA ILE A 292 4.69 43.69 31.21
C ILE A 292 3.88 42.40 31.37
N SER A 293 4.51 41.34 31.89
CA SER A 293 3.86 40.07 32.16
C SER A 293 2.69 40.21 33.14
N VAL A 294 2.90 40.88 34.28
CA VAL A 294 1.88 41.06 35.33
C VAL A 294 0.69 41.85 34.78
N ARG A 295 0.94 42.86 33.95
CA ARG A 295 -0.12 43.62 33.28
C ARG A 295 -0.92 42.76 32.29
N LEU A 296 -0.24 41.96 31.48
CA LEU A 296 -0.87 41.05 30.52
C LEU A 296 -1.72 39.98 31.22
N ILE A 297 -1.18 39.34 32.27
CA ILE A 297 -1.89 38.32 33.05
C ILE A 297 -3.05 38.91 33.85
N ASN A 298 -2.93 40.13 34.38
CA ASN A 298 -4.07 40.80 35.03
C ASN A 298 -5.19 41.13 34.03
N TRP A 299 -4.83 41.55 32.81
CA TRP A 299 -5.78 41.76 31.72
C TRP A 299 -6.48 40.44 31.32
N LEU A 300 -5.71 39.36 31.11
CA LEU A 300 -6.26 38.03 30.83
C LEU A 300 -7.18 37.53 31.96
N ASN A 301 -6.79 37.72 33.22
CA ASN A 301 -7.63 37.38 34.38
C ASN A 301 -8.93 38.21 34.40
N SER A 302 -8.88 39.50 34.04
CA SER A 302 -10.08 40.35 33.99
C SER A 302 -11.11 39.89 32.94
N ILE A 303 -10.66 39.22 31.88
CA ILE A 303 -11.52 38.61 30.86
C ILE A 303 -11.97 37.21 31.29
N TYR A 304 -11.06 36.44 31.88
CA TYR A 304 -11.31 35.05 32.25
C TYR A 304 -12.27 34.91 33.45
N GLU A 305 -12.14 35.77 34.47
CA GLU A 305 -12.95 35.75 35.70
C GLU A 305 -14.47 35.87 35.45
N PRO A 306 -14.97 36.82 34.62
CA PRO A 306 -16.39 36.83 34.24
C PRO A 306 -16.78 35.62 33.38
N THR A 307 -15.88 35.14 32.51
CA THR A 307 -16.14 33.99 31.62
C THR A 307 -16.35 32.70 32.42
N ILE A 308 -15.50 32.41 33.40
CA ILE A 308 -15.62 31.21 34.24
C ILE A 308 -16.84 31.30 35.19
N ASN A 309 -17.16 32.50 35.68
CA ASN A 309 -18.36 32.73 36.48
C ASN A 309 -19.64 32.43 35.68
N TRP A 310 -19.72 32.95 34.45
CA TRP A 310 -20.83 32.65 33.54
C TRP A 310 -20.88 31.16 33.18
N ALA A 311 -19.74 30.55 32.86
CA ALA A 311 -19.67 29.14 32.48
C ALA A 311 -20.15 28.20 33.60
N LEU A 312 -19.82 28.52 34.86
CA LEU A 312 -20.29 27.77 36.03
C LEU A 312 -21.78 27.99 36.33
N GLN A 313 -22.37 29.14 35.99
CA GLN A 313 -23.81 29.37 36.13
C GLN A 313 -24.63 28.68 35.02
N SER A 314 -24.10 28.67 33.79
CA SER A 314 -24.78 28.16 32.59
C SER A 314 -24.24 26.81 32.11
N LYS A 315 -23.99 25.87 33.03
CA LYS A 315 -23.33 24.56 32.77
C LYS A 315 -23.88 23.79 31.55
N LYS A 316 -25.21 23.73 31.40
CA LYS A 316 -25.88 23.01 30.29
C LYS A 316 -25.64 23.69 28.94
N LEU A 317 -25.59 25.02 28.91
CA LEU A 317 -25.40 25.81 27.70
C LEU A 317 -23.96 25.65 27.18
N VAL A 318 -22.97 25.72 28.08
CA VAL A 318 -21.55 25.51 27.74
C VAL A 318 -21.31 24.12 27.14
N LEU A 319 -21.85 23.06 27.77
CA LEU A 319 -21.74 21.70 27.25
C LEU A 319 -22.48 21.53 25.92
N GLY A 320 -23.63 22.20 25.76
CA GLY A 320 -24.37 22.23 24.49
C GLY A 320 -23.57 22.88 23.35
N ILE A 321 -22.93 24.03 23.60
CA ILE A 321 -22.06 24.69 22.61
C ILE A 321 -20.88 23.78 22.25
N ALA A 322 -20.22 23.18 23.24
CA ALA A 322 -19.10 22.27 22.99
C ALA A 322 -19.52 21.06 22.13
N ALA A 323 -20.70 20.48 22.39
CA ALA A 323 -21.26 19.39 21.59
C ALA A 323 -21.63 19.84 20.16
N ILE A 324 -22.18 21.04 19.99
CA ILE A 324 -22.50 21.62 18.66
C ILE A 324 -21.21 21.87 17.87
N LEU A 325 -20.19 22.44 18.48
CA LEU A 325 -18.88 22.64 17.83
C LEU A 325 -18.26 21.31 17.41
N LEU A 326 -18.37 20.28 18.25
CA LEU A 326 -17.92 18.93 17.90
C LEU A 326 -18.71 18.34 16.73
N ALA A 327 -20.04 18.45 16.74
CA ALA A 327 -20.87 17.98 15.64
C ALA A 327 -20.58 18.74 14.33
N GLY A 328 -20.38 20.05 14.41
CA GLY A 328 -19.98 20.89 13.27
C GLY A 328 -18.61 20.50 12.71
N ALA A 329 -17.63 20.20 13.58
CA ALA A 329 -16.33 19.71 13.13
C ALA A 329 -16.41 18.33 12.47
N ILE A 330 -17.23 17.42 13.00
CA ILE A 330 -17.47 16.11 12.38
C ILE A 330 -18.10 16.27 10.99
N PHE A 331 -19.07 17.19 10.85
CA PHE A 331 -19.69 17.50 9.58
C PHE A 331 -18.68 18.08 8.58
N LEU A 332 -17.89 19.09 8.98
CA LEU A 332 -16.84 19.67 8.13
C LEU A 332 -15.80 18.60 7.73
N PHE A 333 -15.36 17.77 8.67
CA PHE A 333 -14.40 16.70 8.40
C PHE A 333 -14.95 15.68 7.38
N SER A 334 -16.25 15.38 7.43
CA SER A 334 -16.87 14.45 6.46
C SER A 334 -16.92 15.00 5.03
N THR A 335 -16.80 16.32 4.86
CA THR A 335 -16.77 16.98 3.54
C THR A 335 -15.35 17.27 3.04
N MET A 336 -14.31 17.01 3.85
CA MET A 336 -12.94 17.27 3.46
C MET A 336 -12.39 16.15 2.56
N GLY A 337 -11.70 16.57 1.50
CA GLY A 337 -10.91 15.70 0.65
C GLY A 337 -9.68 15.11 1.36
N ALA A 338 -9.00 14.16 0.70
CA ALA A 338 -7.80 13.55 1.25
C ALA A 338 -6.72 13.27 0.20
N GLU A 339 -5.47 13.31 0.64
CA GLU A 339 -4.28 13.05 -0.16
C GLU A 339 -3.22 12.28 0.66
N PHE A 340 -2.27 11.61 0.00
CA PHE A 340 -1.25 10.85 0.73
C PHE A 340 -0.28 11.76 1.48
N VAL A 341 0.48 12.56 0.74
CA VAL A 341 1.39 13.59 1.25
C VAL A 341 1.32 14.75 0.26
N PRO A 342 1.34 16.02 0.73
CA PRO A 342 1.41 17.16 -0.17
C PRO A 342 2.61 17.07 -1.11
N THR A 343 2.44 17.50 -2.35
CA THR A 343 3.51 17.47 -3.35
C THR A 343 4.66 18.40 -2.94
N LEU A 344 5.89 17.89 -2.97
CA LEU A 344 7.09 18.65 -2.67
C LEU A 344 7.47 19.47 -3.91
N ASP A 345 7.66 20.79 -3.77
CA ASP A 345 8.19 21.60 -4.88
C ASP A 345 9.71 21.45 -4.98
N GLU A 346 10.15 20.77 -6.05
CA GLU A 346 11.57 20.58 -6.37
C GLU A 346 12.18 21.81 -7.06
N GLY A 347 11.34 22.72 -7.57
CA GLY A 347 11.73 23.89 -8.36
C GLY A 347 11.84 23.64 -9.87
N ASP A 348 12.17 22.42 -10.30
CA ASP A 348 12.35 22.05 -11.71
C ASP A 348 11.12 21.31 -12.27
N PHE A 349 11.07 21.16 -13.60
CA PHE A 349 10.03 20.39 -14.29
C PHE A 349 10.61 19.23 -15.10
N VAL A 350 9.78 18.21 -15.29
CA VAL A 350 9.94 17.24 -16.36
C VAL A 350 8.68 17.27 -17.22
N ILE A 351 8.86 17.44 -18.53
CA ILE A 351 7.79 17.28 -19.52
C ILE A 351 7.99 15.95 -20.24
N GLN A 352 6.93 15.16 -20.33
CA GLN A 352 6.92 13.92 -21.10
C GLN A 352 6.02 14.10 -22.32
N PRO A 353 6.59 14.29 -23.52
CA PRO A 353 5.80 14.32 -24.74
C PRO A 353 5.39 12.90 -25.13
N VAL A 354 4.09 12.68 -25.26
CA VAL A 354 3.51 11.41 -25.73
C VAL A 354 3.48 11.46 -27.26
N LEU A 355 4.45 10.80 -27.89
CA LEU A 355 4.54 10.69 -29.34
C LEU A 355 3.78 9.46 -29.88
N LYS A 356 3.58 9.43 -31.19
CA LYS A 356 2.98 8.28 -31.86
C LYS A 356 3.87 7.04 -31.72
N THR A 357 3.27 5.91 -31.38
CA THR A 357 3.94 4.60 -31.29
C THR A 357 4.73 4.27 -32.56
N GLY A 358 5.98 3.83 -32.39
CA GLY A 358 6.88 3.51 -33.51
C GLY A 358 7.51 4.73 -34.19
N THR A 359 7.45 5.91 -33.57
CA THR A 359 8.24 7.07 -34.01
C THR A 359 9.74 6.72 -33.93
N SER A 360 10.46 6.95 -35.03
CA SER A 360 11.90 6.63 -35.07
C SER A 360 12.69 7.55 -34.14
N LEU A 361 13.75 7.04 -33.52
CA LEU A 361 14.66 7.81 -32.66
C LEU A 361 15.13 9.14 -33.30
N LYS A 362 15.45 9.13 -34.60
CA LYS A 362 15.86 10.35 -35.33
C LYS A 362 14.75 11.41 -35.30
N LYS A 363 13.50 11.00 -35.53
CA LYS A 363 12.37 11.92 -35.53
C LYS A 363 12.04 12.42 -34.12
N THR A 364 12.19 11.55 -33.11
CA THR A 364 12.08 11.94 -31.70
C THR A 364 13.09 13.04 -31.36
N VAL A 365 14.37 12.86 -31.73
CA VAL A 365 15.44 13.87 -31.56
C VAL A 365 15.09 15.21 -32.23
N GLU A 366 14.56 15.19 -33.44
CA GLU A 366 14.11 16.42 -34.14
C GLU A 366 13.00 17.15 -33.36
N ILE A 367 12.00 16.41 -32.88
CA ILE A 367 10.87 16.96 -32.13
C ILE A 367 11.33 17.51 -30.77
N THR A 368 12.15 16.76 -30.03
CA THR A 368 12.64 17.21 -28.71
C THR A 368 13.56 18.41 -28.83
N THR A 369 14.39 18.49 -29.88
CA THR A 369 15.20 19.69 -30.15
C THR A 369 14.31 20.90 -30.44
N GLN A 370 13.19 20.71 -31.15
CA GLN A 370 12.20 21.78 -31.36
C GLN A 370 11.53 22.21 -30.06
N ILE A 371 11.18 21.27 -29.17
CA ILE A 371 10.64 21.56 -27.83
C ILE A 371 11.65 22.39 -27.03
N GLU A 372 12.92 21.99 -27.00
CA GLU A 372 14.00 22.70 -26.31
C GLU A 372 14.12 24.16 -26.78
N ASN A 373 14.10 24.40 -28.09
CA ASN A 373 14.16 25.75 -28.67
C ASN A 373 12.94 26.59 -28.27
N ILE A 374 11.72 26.04 -28.40
CA ILE A 374 10.49 26.76 -28.03
C ILE A 374 10.51 27.19 -26.56
N LEU A 375 10.99 26.32 -25.67
CA LEU A 375 11.04 26.60 -24.24
C LEU A 375 12.11 27.64 -23.89
N LEU A 376 13.29 27.56 -24.51
CA LEU A 376 14.39 28.50 -24.27
C LEU A 376 14.13 29.89 -24.85
N ASP A 377 13.52 29.96 -26.05
CA ASP A 377 13.29 31.22 -26.75
C ASP A 377 12.12 32.03 -26.14
N ASN A 378 11.05 31.35 -25.73
CA ASN A 378 9.84 32.02 -25.26
C ASN A 378 9.82 32.30 -23.74
N PHE A 379 10.61 31.59 -22.94
CA PHE A 379 10.53 31.65 -21.47
C PHE A 379 11.87 31.98 -20.83
N PRO A 380 12.09 33.23 -20.37
CA PRO A 380 13.32 33.62 -19.70
C PRO A 380 13.54 32.92 -18.35
N GLU A 381 12.52 32.27 -17.79
CA GLU A 381 12.58 31.44 -16.57
C GLU A 381 13.45 30.20 -16.75
N VAL A 382 13.56 29.67 -17.97
CA VAL A 382 14.27 28.43 -18.25
C VAL A 382 15.77 28.69 -18.27
N LYS A 383 16.51 27.98 -17.41
CA LYS A 383 17.99 28.05 -17.35
C LYS A 383 18.62 27.07 -18.32
N GLN A 384 18.10 25.84 -18.37
CA GLN A 384 18.65 24.76 -19.17
C GLN A 384 17.55 23.75 -19.50
N VAL A 385 17.58 23.17 -20.71
CA VAL A 385 16.70 22.05 -21.07
C VAL A 385 17.55 20.89 -21.56
N VAL A 386 17.30 19.70 -21.01
CA VAL A 386 17.99 18.47 -21.38
C VAL A 386 16.98 17.37 -21.58
N THR A 387 16.96 16.77 -22.75
CA THR A 387 15.98 15.73 -23.07
C THR A 387 16.62 14.37 -23.19
N ARG A 388 16.19 13.44 -22.34
CA ARG A 388 16.58 12.03 -22.41
C ARG A 388 15.56 11.27 -23.24
N ILE A 389 16.01 10.52 -24.24
CA ILE A 389 15.14 9.81 -25.20
C ILE A 389 15.48 8.32 -25.14
N GLY A 390 14.46 7.47 -25.01
CA GLY A 390 14.64 6.02 -25.00
C GLY A 390 15.54 5.47 -23.90
N ALA A 391 15.96 4.22 -24.05
CA ALA A 391 16.71 3.50 -23.03
C ALA A 391 18.20 3.89 -22.98
N ALA A 392 18.75 3.98 -21.77
CA ALA A 392 20.19 4.13 -21.55
C ALA A 392 20.94 2.80 -21.77
N GLU A 393 22.27 2.85 -21.96
CA GLU A 393 23.11 1.65 -22.13
C GLU A 393 23.03 0.69 -20.94
N VAL A 394 22.92 1.24 -19.73
CA VAL A 394 22.54 0.47 -18.54
C VAL A 394 21.02 0.60 -18.40
N PRO A 395 20.24 -0.46 -18.67
CA PRO A 395 18.78 -0.39 -18.73
C PRO A 395 18.19 -0.37 -17.32
N THR A 396 18.38 0.75 -16.62
CA THR A 396 17.70 1.05 -15.36
C THR A 396 16.24 1.44 -15.57
N ASP A 397 15.91 1.90 -16.78
CA ASP A 397 14.60 2.35 -17.20
C ASP A 397 14.33 1.85 -18.65
N PRO A 398 13.30 1.00 -18.86
CA PRO A 398 12.99 0.43 -20.16
C PRO A 398 12.13 1.39 -21.00
N MET A 399 12.66 2.56 -21.35
CA MET A 399 11.97 3.52 -22.22
C MET A 399 12.03 3.12 -23.70
N SER A 400 10.92 3.34 -24.41
CA SER A 400 10.85 3.12 -25.86
C SER A 400 11.44 4.30 -26.65
N MET A 401 11.75 4.14 -27.95
CA MET A 401 12.44 5.17 -28.76
C MET A 401 11.61 6.44 -29.00
N GLU A 402 10.29 6.34 -28.82
CA GLU A 402 9.33 7.44 -28.89
C GLU A 402 9.10 8.14 -27.54
N GLU A 403 9.55 7.54 -26.43
CA GLU A 403 9.41 8.12 -25.09
C GLU A 403 10.59 9.03 -24.78
N SER A 404 10.31 10.18 -24.16
CA SER A 404 11.35 11.10 -23.72
C SER A 404 10.98 11.83 -22.43
N ASP A 405 12.02 12.18 -21.67
CA ASP A 405 11.95 12.99 -20.47
C ASP A 405 12.66 14.32 -20.76
N VAL A 406 11.89 15.38 -20.98
CA VAL A 406 12.42 16.74 -21.17
C VAL A 406 12.59 17.37 -19.79
N ILE A 407 13.81 17.37 -19.28
CA ILE A 407 14.15 17.94 -17.97
C ILE A 407 14.43 19.43 -18.15
N ILE A 408 13.65 20.25 -17.46
CA ILE A 408 13.70 21.72 -17.53
C ILE A 408 14.18 22.23 -16.19
N ILE A 409 15.38 22.83 -16.20
CA ILE A 409 15.96 23.46 -15.03
C ILE A 409 15.54 24.93 -15.03
N LEU A 410 14.91 25.37 -13.95
CA LEU A 410 14.40 26.73 -13.83
C LEU A 410 15.36 27.64 -13.05
N LYS A 411 15.28 28.94 -13.35
CA LYS A 411 15.87 29.97 -12.51
C LYS A 411 15.12 30.06 -11.18
N PRO A 412 15.74 30.58 -10.12
CA PRO A 412 15.06 30.82 -8.85
C PRO A 412 13.76 31.60 -9.03
N LYS A 413 12.70 31.21 -8.32
CA LYS A 413 11.34 31.79 -8.44
C LYS A 413 11.27 33.32 -8.33
N ARG A 414 12.22 33.95 -7.64
CA ARG A 414 12.33 35.42 -7.51
C ARG A 414 12.68 36.12 -8.81
N GLU A 415 13.24 35.41 -9.79
CA GLU A 415 13.64 35.92 -11.10
C GLU A 415 12.58 35.67 -12.19
N TRP A 416 11.42 35.09 -11.84
CA TRP A 416 10.37 34.79 -12.80
C TRP A 416 9.63 36.06 -13.24
N VAL A 417 9.33 36.15 -14.54
CA VAL A 417 8.70 37.33 -15.17
C VAL A 417 7.34 36.98 -15.75
N SER A 418 7.24 35.78 -16.33
CA SER A 418 6.11 35.30 -17.12
C SER A 418 5.01 34.69 -16.28
N ALA A 419 5.27 34.15 -15.09
CA ALA A 419 4.27 33.47 -14.26
C ALA A 419 4.52 33.68 -12.76
N LYS A 420 3.44 33.64 -11.96
CA LYS A 420 3.52 33.77 -10.49
C LYS A 420 3.59 32.42 -9.78
N SER A 421 2.99 31.39 -10.36
CA SER A 421 2.99 30.02 -9.84
C SER A 421 3.58 29.04 -10.85
N LYS A 422 3.97 27.87 -10.33
CA LYS A 422 4.48 26.76 -11.14
C LYS A 422 3.38 26.23 -12.07
N ASP A 423 2.15 26.10 -11.56
CA ASP A 423 1.01 25.65 -12.37
C ASP A 423 0.67 26.62 -13.50
N GLU A 424 0.74 27.94 -13.25
CA GLU A 424 0.54 28.96 -14.31
C GLU A 424 1.63 28.86 -15.39
N LEU A 425 2.88 28.58 -14.99
CA LEU A 425 3.98 28.38 -15.93
C LEU A 425 3.80 27.09 -16.76
N ALA A 426 3.31 26.01 -16.14
CA ALA A 426 3.01 24.76 -16.82
C ALA A 426 1.92 24.92 -17.88
N GLU A 427 0.85 25.66 -17.59
CA GLU A 427 -0.19 25.97 -18.59
C GLU A 427 0.37 26.80 -19.75
N LYS A 428 1.25 27.77 -19.48
CA LYS A 428 1.93 28.54 -20.55
C LYS A 428 2.86 27.68 -21.38
N PHE A 429 3.59 26.74 -20.77
CA PHE A 429 4.38 25.75 -21.51
C PHE A 429 3.48 24.88 -22.40
N LYS A 430 2.35 24.42 -21.88
CA LYS A 430 1.37 23.61 -22.63
C LYS A 430 0.84 24.36 -23.84
N GLU A 431 0.45 25.62 -23.67
CA GLU A 431 -0.01 26.49 -24.75
C GLU A 431 1.09 26.69 -25.82
N ALA A 432 2.32 27.00 -25.41
CA ALA A 432 3.44 27.18 -26.34
C ALA A 432 3.80 25.90 -27.12
N LEU A 433 3.66 24.73 -26.50
CA LEU A 433 3.97 23.44 -27.13
C LEU A 433 2.85 22.92 -28.05
N THR A 434 1.67 23.54 -28.04
CA THR A 434 0.52 23.16 -28.89
C THR A 434 0.82 23.34 -30.39
N ILE A 435 1.89 24.08 -30.73
CA ILE A 435 2.40 24.26 -32.11
C ILE A 435 2.82 22.92 -32.74
N ILE A 436 3.22 21.92 -31.94
CA ILE A 436 3.65 20.61 -32.44
C ILE A 436 2.41 19.69 -32.57
N PRO A 437 2.00 19.31 -33.80
CA PRO A 437 0.74 18.61 -34.00
C PRO A 437 0.80 17.16 -33.53
N GLY A 438 -0.26 16.70 -32.86
CA GLY A 438 -0.43 15.30 -32.45
C GLY A 438 0.45 14.86 -31.28
N MET A 439 0.92 15.82 -30.47
CA MET A 439 1.70 15.58 -29.26
C MET A 439 0.88 15.98 -28.04
N GLU A 440 0.75 15.06 -27.08
CA GLU A 440 0.23 15.37 -25.74
C GLU A 440 1.43 15.55 -24.80
N VAL A 441 1.27 16.37 -23.76
CA VAL A 441 2.34 16.65 -22.79
C VAL A 441 1.86 16.37 -21.38
N GLU A 442 2.67 15.62 -20.63
CA GLU A 442 2.47 15.38 -19.21
C GLU A 442 3.55 16.14 -18.42
N PHE A 443 3.15 16.82 -17.35
CA PHE A 443 4.08 17.56 -16.49
C PHE A 443 4.24 16.88 -15.14
N THR A 444 5.48 16.80 -14.68
CA THR A 444 5.85 16.25 -13.37
C THR A 444 7.16 16.89 -12.90
N GLN A 445 7.79 16.32 -11.88
CA GLN A 445 9.07 16.76 -11.32
C GLN A 445 10.07 15.59 -11.28
N PRO A 446 11.39 15.85 -11.31
CA PRO A 446 12.39 14.79 -11.45
C PRO A 446 12.35 13.71 -10.36
N ILE A 447 12.20 14.07 -9.08
CA ILE A 447 12.17 13.11 -7.96
C ILE A 447 10.78 12.50 -7.84
N GLU A 448 9.72 13.31 -7.93
CA GLU A 448 8.32 12.87 -7.90
C GLU A 448 8.04 11.78 -8.95
N MET A 449 8.42 12.03 -10.20
CA MET A 449 8.28 11.06 -11.30
C MET A 449 8.96 9.72 -10.97
N ARG A 450 10.20 9.77 -10.47
CA ARG A 450 10.95 8.56 -10.12
C ARG A 450 10.39 7.85 -8.91
N PHE A 451 9.86 8.60 -7.95
CA PHE A 451 9.23 8.07 -6.76
C PHE A 451 7.94 7.34 -7.12
N ASN A 452 7.07 7.95 -7.92
CA ASN A 452 5.84 7.34 -8.42
C ASN A 452 6.15 6.07 -9.23
N GLU A 453 7.11 6.15 -10.16
CA GLU A 453 7.51 5.04 -11.03
C GLU A 453 8.07 3.85 -10.23
N LEU A 454 8.94 4.10 -9.24
CA LEU A 454 9.54 3.04 -8.43
C LEU A 454 8.54 2.36 -7.48
N ILE A 455 7.55 3.10 -6.97
CA ILE A 455 6.59 2.58 -5.98
C ILE A 455 5.43 1.87 -6.67
N THR A 456 4.88 2.47 -7.72
CA THR A 456 3.58 2.06 -8.29
C THR A 456 3.70 1.46 -9.69
N GLY A 457 4.89 1.60 -10.31
CA GLY A 457 5.14 1.21 -11.70
C GLY A 457 4.53 2.16 -12.73
N VAL A 458 4.02 3.31 -12.29
CA VAL A 458 3.35 4.34 -13.10
C VAL A 458 3.87 5.72 -12.69
N ARG A 459 3.96 6.64 -13.64
CA ARG A 459 4.55 7.98 -13.42
C ARG A 459 3.54 9.00 -12.90
N ALA A 460 2.27 8.84 -13.24
CA ALA A 460 1.17 9.70 -12.84
C ALA A 460 0.67 9.47 -11.40
N ASP A 461 -0.02 10.47 -10.84
CA ASP A 461 -0.55 10.44 -9.47
C ASP A 461 -1.61 9.35 -9.26
N ILE A 462 -2.51 9.20 -10.23
CA ILE A 462 -3.55 8.16 -10.26
C ILE A 462 -3.28 7.26 -11.47
N ALA A 463 -3.34 5.95 -11.22
CA ALA A 463 -3.21 4.94 -12.27
C ALA A 463 -4.47 4.07 -12.34
N ILE A 464 -5.31 4.26 -13.36
CA ILE A 464 -6.42 3.34 -13.62
C ILE A 464 -5.88 2.14 -14.38
N LYS A 465 -5.71 1.02 -13.67
CA LYS A 465 -5.18 -0.24 -14.22
C LYS A 465 -6.33 -1.09 -14.73
N ILE A 466 -6.35 -1.37 -16.03
CA ILE A 466 -7.30 -2.32 -16.63
C ILE A 466 -6.56 -3.61 -16.93
N PHE A 467 -7.02 -4.72 -16.37
CA PHE A 467 -6.44 -6.05 -16.62
C PHE A 467 -7.30 -6.84 -17.60
N GLY A 468 -6.63 -7.65 -18.42
CA GLY A 468 -7.27 -8.54 -19.39
C GLY A 468 -6.28 -9.09 -20.40
N GLU A 469 -6.66 -10.14 -21.13
CA GLU A 469 -5.73 -10.84 -22.04
C GLU A 469 -5.56 -10.17 -23.42
N ASP A 470 -6.62 -9.53 -23.92
CA ASP A 470 -6.67 -8.95 -25.27
C ASP A 470 -6.25 -7.47 -25.25
N LEU A 471 -5.17 -7.15 -25.98
CA LEU A 471 -4.61 -5.80 -26.05
C LEU A 471 -5.53 -4.82 -26.80
N ASP A 472 -6.35 -5.30 -27.75
CA ASP A 472 -7.27 -4.45 -28.51
C ASP A 472 -8.45 -4.00 -27.64
N ILE A 473 -8.99 -4.94 -26.86
CA ILE A 473 -10.06 -4.65 -25.88
C ILE A 473 -9.56 -3.68 -24.83
N LEU A 474 -8.36 -3.94 -24.29
CA LEU A 474 -7.68 -3.03 -23.39
C LEU A 474 -7.60 -1.64 -24.04
N SER A 475 -6.87 -1.50 -25.16
CA SER A 475 -6.69 -0.21 -25.85
C SER A 475 -8.00 0.55 -26.06
N LYS A 476 -9.06 -0.13 -26.52
CA LYS A 476 -10.38 0.47 -26.71
C LYS A 476 -10.97 0.99 -25.38
N LYS A 477 -10.94 0.17 -24.32
CA LYS A 477 -11.49 0.53 -23.01
C LYS A 477 -10.69 1.65 -22.34
N GLY A 478 -9.38 1.69 -22.49
CA GLY A 478 -8.57 2.80 -21.98
C GLY A 478 -8.87 4.15 -22.66
N ASN A 479 -9.07 4.16 -23.98
CA ASN A 479 -9.47 5.39 -24.70
C ASN A 479 -10.92 5.80 -24.37
N GLU A 480 -11.82 4.83 -24.16
CA GLU A 480 -13.18 5.07 -23.66
C GLU A 480 -13.15 5.71 -22.27
N ILE A 481 -12.33 5.19 -21.34
CA ILE A 481 -12.09 5.79 -20.02
C ILE A 481 -11.57 7.21 -20.17
N LYS A 482 -10.50 7.45 -20.95
CA LYS A 482 -9.92 8.79 -21.16
C LYS A 482 -10.98 9.81 -21.57
N SER A 483 -11.77 9.50 -22.60
CA SER A 483 -12.81 10.41 -23.12
C SER A 483 -13.88 10.71 -22.06
N LEU A 484 -14.12 9.78 -21.15
CA LEU A 484 -15.14 9.88 -20.11
C LEU A 484 -14.68 10.73 -18.93
N ILE A 485 -13.38 10.69 -18.60
CA ILE A 485 -12.80 11.41 -17.47
C ILE A 485 -12.21 12.79 -17.83
N GLU A 486 -12.14 13.14 -19.13
CA GLU A 486 -11.59 14.41 -19.63
C GLU A 486 -12.23 15.67 -19.01
N ASN A 487 -13.51 15.59 -18.63
CA ASN A 487 -14.26 16.72 -18.05
C ASN A 487 -14.38 16.63 -16.51
N VAL A 488 -13.68 15.70 -15.87
CA VAL A 488 -13.68 15.60 -14.40
C VAL A 488 -12.86 16.75 -13.84
N GLU A 489 -13.48 17.54 -12.96
CA GLU A 489 -12.79 18.65 -12.29
C GLU A 489 -11.60 18.11 -11.49
N GLY A 490 -10.41 18.66 -11.76
CA GLY A 490 -9.16 18.28 -11.11
C GLY A 490 -8.40 17.11 -11.76
N ALA A 491 -8.97 16.41 -12.75
CA ALA A 491 -8.24 15.45 -13.57
C ALA A 491 -7.48 16.21 -14.67
N ALA A 492 -6.15 16.29 -14.55
CA ALA A 492 -5.27 16.93 -15.51
C ALA A 492 -4.37 15.91 -16.20
N ASP A 493 -3.88 16.28 -17.39
CA ASP A 493 -2.86 15.54 -18.15
C ASP A 493 -3.16 14.04 -18.26
N ILE A 494 -4.38 13.70 -18.69
CA ILE A 494 -4.84 12.32 -18.82
C ILE A 494 -4.14 11.63 -20.00
N THR A 495 -3.33 10.62 -19.70
CA THR A 495 -2.57 9.86 -20.70
C THR A 495 -2.99 8.38 -20.71
N VAL A 496 -3.03 7.78 -21.90
CA VAL A 496 -3.32 6.35 -22.08
C VAL A 496 -2.07 5.66 -22.58
N GLU A 497 -1.60 4.66 -21.83
CA GLU A 497 -0.45 3.84 -22.20
C GLU A 497 -0.69 3.17 -23.56
N LYS A 498 0.23 3.38 -24.50
CA LYS A 498 0.14 2.81 -25.85
C LYS A 498 0.70 1.39 -25.85
N ILE A 499 -0.18 0.40 -25.77
CA ILE A 499 0.18 -1.03 -25.71
C ILE A 499 0.17 -1.72 -27.08
N ASP A 500 -0.46 -1.12 -28.10
CA ASP A 500 -0.58 -1.67 -29.46
C ASP A 500 -0.29 -0.61 -30.53
N GLY A 501 -0.09 -1.04 -31.77
CA GLY A 501 0.06 -0.18 -32.93
C GLY A 501 1.49 -0.01 -33.41
N LEU A 502 2.45 -0.77 -32.88
CA LEU A 502 3.84 -0.76 -33.32
C LEU A 502 3.93 -1.38 -34.73
N PRO A 503 4.38 -0.65 -35.75
CA PRO A 503 4.57 -1.22 -37.08
C PRO A 503 5.76 -2.19 -37.07
N GLN A 504 5.50 -3.46 -37.38
CA GLN A 504 6.52 -4.51 -37.48
C GLN A 504 6.48 -5.18 -38.86
N MET A 505 7.64 -5.58 -39.36
CA MET A 505 7.75 -6.50 -40.50
C MET A 505 7.66 -7.93 -39.96
N SER A 506 6.54 -8.61 -40.21
CA SER A 506 6.31 -9.96 -39.72
C SER A 506 6.76 -10.99 -40.75
N VAL A 507 7.66 -11.90 -40.35
CA VAL A 507 8.09 -13.05 -41.15
C VAL A 507 7.43 -14.31 -40.62
N LYS A 508 6.40 -14.79 -41.30
CA LYS A 508 5.68 -16.02 -40.93
C LYS A 508 6.18 -17.18 -41.79
N TYR A 509 7.07 -18.00 -41.24
CA TYR A 509 7.61 -19.17 -41.93
C TYR A 509 6.55 -20.22 -42.24
N ASP A 510 6.56 -20.71 -43.47
CA ASP A 510 5.80 -21.89 -43.88
C ASP A 510 6.64 -23.14 -43.58
N ARG A 511 6.32 -23.81 -42.47
CA ARG A 511 7.06 -25.00 -42.02
C ARG A 511 7.06 -26.13 -43.07
N ALA A 512 6.02 -26.26 -43.88
CA ALA A 512 5.95 -27.30 -44.90
C ALA A 512 6.93 -27.02 -46.05
N LYS A 513 7.01 -25.75 -46.49
CA LYS A 513 7.97 -25.34 -47.52
C LYS A 513 9.41 -25.39 -46.99
N VAL A 514 9.65 -24.89 -45.79
CA VAL A 514 10.98 -24.95 -45.14
C VAL A 514 11.47 -26.40 -45.03
N ALA A 515 10.61 -27.33 -44.61
CA ALA A 515 10.93 -28.75 -44.55
C ALA A 515 11.19 -29.37 -45.93
N ARG A 516 10.42 -28.98 -46.97
CA ARG A 516 10.62 -29.44 -48.35
C ARG A 516 12.01 -29.11 -48.89
N TYR A 517 12.56 -27.97 -48.48
CA TYR A 517 13.89 -27.52 -48.88
C TYR A 517 15.01 -27.97 -47.92
N GLY A 518 14.68 -28.68 -46.85
CA GLY A 518 15.66 -29.21 -45.89
C GLY A 518 16.35 -28.13 -45.05
N LEU A 519 15.71 -26.98 -44.86
CA LEU A 519 16.27 -25.83 -44.13
C LEU A 519 15.83 -25.80 -42.67
N ASN A 520 16.64 -25.19 -41.80
CA ASN A 520 16.28 -24.93 -40.42
C ASN A 520 15.83 -23.47 -40.22
N ILE A 521 14.74 -23.26 -39.47
CA ILE A 521 14.25 -21.92 -39.13
C ILE A 521 15.30 -21.13 -38.34
N GLN A 522 16.14 -21.79 -37.54
CA GLN A 522 17.23 -21.13 -36.82
C GLN A 522 18.21 -20.46 -37.80
N GLU A 523 18.66 -21.16 -38.83
CA GLU A 523 19.58 -20.63 -39.86
C GLU A 523 18.95 -19.46 -40.61
N LEU A 524 17.65 -19.55 -40.92
CA LEU A 524 16.89 -18.45 -41.54
C LEU A 524 16.87 -17.21 -40.63
N ASN A 525 16.62 -17.39 -39.33
CA ASN A 525 16.63 -16.28 -38.37
C ASN A 525 18.03 -15.69 -38.16
N GLU A 526 19.07 -16.50 -38.18
CA GLU A 526 20.47 -16.03 -38.13
C GLU A 526 20.80 -15.21 -39.39
N MET A 527 20.35 -15.65 -40.56
CA MET A 527 20.51 -14.91 -41.82
C MET A 527 19.74 -13.57 -41.82
N LEU A 528 18.52 -13.56 -41.27
CA LEU A 528 17.76 -12.32 -41.05
C LEU A 528 18.47 -11.37 -40.10
N SER A 529 18.96 -11.88 -38.98
CA SER A 529 19.67 -11.11 -37.96
C SER A 529 20.96 -10.54 -38.52
N MET A 530 21.75 -11.35 -39.21
CA MET A 530 22.94 -10.93 -39.95
C MET A 530 22.59 -9.88 -40.99
N GLY A 531 21.55 -10.10 -41.80
CA GLY A 531 21.20 -9.21 -42.89
C GLY A 531 20.78 -7.81 -42.45
N PHE A 532 19.88 -7.71 -41.47
CA PHE A 532 19.22 -6.46 -41.10
C PHE A 532 19.79 -5.84 -39.82
N SER A 533 19.73 -6.55 -38.70
CA SER A 533 20.18 -6.06 -37.38
C SER A 533 21.71 -6.03 -37.26
N GLY A 534 22.39 -6.87 -38.03
CA GLY A 534 23.80 -7.20 -37.87
C GLY A 534 24.02 -8.28 -36.81
N LEU A 535 24.82 -9.28 -37.16
CA LEU A 535 25.20 -10.36 -36.25
C LEU A 535 26.60 -10.06 -35.69
N SER A 536 26.74 -10.01 -34.36
CA SER A 536 28.04 -9.91 -33.70
C SER A 536 28.78 -11.25 -33.82
N VAL A 537 29.92 -11.25 -34.50
CA VAL A 537 30.74 -12.45 -34.79
C VAL A 537 32.00 -12.51 -33.93
N GLY A 538 32.28 -11.49 -33.12
CA GLY A 538 33.42 -11.44 -32.23
C GLY A 538 33.63 -10.05 -31.61
N SER A 539 34.71 -9.88 -30.87
CA SER A 539 35.11 -8.57 -30.32
C SER A 539 36.55 -8.24 -30.70
N VAL A 540 36.79 -6.97 -31.01
CA VAL A 540 38.11 -6.37 -31.28
C VAL A 540 38.54 -5.59 -30.04
N TYR A 541 39.80 -5.75 -29.64
CA TYR A 541 40.36 -5.11 -28.45
C TYR A 541 41.39 -4.05 -28.85
N GLU A 542 41.20 -2.83 -28.36
CA GLU A 542 42.15 -1.72 -28.51
C GLU A 542 42.65 -1.30 -27.12
N GLY A 543 43.74 -1.93 -26.66
CA GLY A 543 44.20 -1.79 -25.27
C GLY A 543 43.15 -2.32 -24.30
N GLU A 544 42.54 -1.44 -23.52
CA GLU A 544 41.47 -1.76 -22.57
C GLU A 544 40.06 -1.63 -23.19
N LYS A 545 39.94 -1.02 -24.38
CA LYS A 545 38.66 -0.82 -25.06
C LYS A 545 38.24 -2.08 -25.79
N ARG A 546 36.94 -2.33 -25.84
CA ARG A 546 36.33 -3.48 -26.52
C ARG A 546 35.26 -2.99 -27.49
N PHE A 547 35.33 -3.45 -28.73
CA PHE A 547 34.36 -3.17 -29.78
C PHE A 547 33.81 -4.46 -30.37
N ASP A 548 32.56 -4.48 -30.80
CA ASP A 548 31.98 -5.65 -31.46
C ASP A 548 32.29 -5.67 -32.96
N LEU A 549 32.72 -6.83 -33.46
CA LEU A 549 32.85 -7.09 -34.89
C LEU A 549 31.51 -7.62 -35.41
N VAL A 550 30.87 -6.86 -36.30
CA VAL A 550 29.52 -7.14 -36.77
C VAL A 550 29.49 -7.33 -38.28
N VAL A 551 28.80 -8.39 -38.73
CA VAL A 551 28.53 -8.63 -40.16
C VAL A 551 27.10 -8.23 -40.47
N ARG A 552 26.92 -7.41 -41.53
CA ARG A 552 25.60 -6.97 -42.00
C ARG A 552 25.55 -6.67 -43.49
N LEU A 553 24.35 -6.70 -44.08
CA LEU A 553 24.16 -6.30 -45.47
C LEU A 553 24.38 -4.79 -45.65
N ASP A 554 24.73 -4.41 -46.87
CA ASP A 554 24.85 -3.02 -47.25
C ASP A 554 23.53 -2.27 -47.03
N LYS A 555 23.63 -0.97 -46.69
CA LYS A 555 22.46 -0.15 -46.33
C LYS A 555 21.40 -0.12 -47.44
N SER A 556 21.78 -0.23 -48.72
CA SER A 556 20.85 -0.24 -49.86
C SER A 556 20.01 -1.52 -49.99
N LYS A 557 20.40 -2.60 -49.30
CA LYS A 557 19.79 -3.93 -49.38
C LYS A 557 19.00 -4.30 -48.12
N ARG A 558 18.65 -3.33 -47.27
CA ARG A 558 17.93 -3.56 -46.01
C ARG A 558 17.00 -2.42 -45.59
N GLN A 559 16.52 -1.60 -46.53
CA GLN A 559 15.65 -0.45 -46.20
C GLN A 559 14.17 -0.80 -46.21
N ASP A 560 13.76 -1.64 -47.14
CA ASP A 560 12.35 -1.93 -47.39
C ASP A 560 12.02 -3.41 -47.19
N ILE A 561 10.71 -3.68 -47.13
CA ILE A 561 10.17 -5.03 -47.04
C ILE A 561 10.50 -5.87 -48.29
N GLU A 562 10.70 -5.23 -49.44
CA GLU A 562 11.05 -5.92 -50.68
C GLU A 562 12.47 -6.48 -50.63
N ASN A 563 13.42 -5.81 -49.97
CA ASN A 563 14.74 -6.36 -49.67
C ASN A 563 14.63 -7.61 -48.79
N LEU A 564 13.70 -7.62 -47.84
CA LEU A 564 13.46 -8.76 -46.96
C LEU A 564 12.84 -9.95 -47.71
N LYS A 565 11.87 -9.69 -48.62
CA LYS A 565 11.27 -10.71 -49.49
C LYS A 565 12.27 -11.33 -50.46
N ASN A 566 13.12 -10.50 -51.05
CA ASN A 566 14.13 -10.90 -52.02
C ASN A 566 15.47 -11.34 -51.40
N LEU A 567 15.52 -11.53 -50.07
CA LEU A 567 16.70 -12.04 -49.40
C LEU A 567 16.98 -13.48 -49.87
N TYR A 568 18.13 -13.71 -50.50
CA TYR A 568 18.52 -15.03 -51.00
C TYR A 568 18.95 -15.93 -49.85
N VAL A 569 18.37 -17.12 -49.79
CA VAL A 569 18.72 -18.21 -48.88
C VAL A 569 19.42 -19.31 -49.67
N ASP A 570 20.56 -19.78 -49.16
CA ASP A 570 21.31 -20.88 -49.76
C ASP A 570 20.68 -22.23 -49.38
N LEU A 571 20.48 -23.09 -50.37
CA LEU A 571 19.99 -24.45 -50.20
C LEU A 571 21.15 -25.43 -49.98
N PRO A 572 20.91 -26.61 -49.37
CA PRO A 572 21.93 -27.64 -49.20
C PRO A 572 22.59 -28.11 -50.50
N ASN A 573 21.90 -27.93 -51.64
CA ASN A 573 22.40 -28.23 -52.99
C ASN A 573 23.13 -27.04 -53.66
N ALA A 574 23.48 -25.99 -52.90
CA ALA A 574 24.13 -24.75 -53.36
C ALA A 574 23.33 -23.87 -54.34
N SER A 575 22.04 -24.16 -54.56
CA SER A 575 21.13 -23.25 -55.27
C SER A 575 20.56 -22.18 -54.33
N LYS A 576 20.06 -21.06 -54.87
CA LYS A 576 19.54 -19.93 -54.07
C LYS A 576 18.06 -19.70 -54.34
N ILE A 577 17.29 -19.46 -53.28
CA ILE A 577 15.86 -19.10 -53.38
C ILE A 577 15.57 -17.84 -52.56
N PRO A 578 14.60 -17.00 -52.96
CA PRO A 578 14.22 -15.83 -52.16
C PRO A 578 13.43 -16.27 -50.91
N LEU A 579 13.55 -15.51 -49.83
CA LEU A 579 12.88 -15.79 -48.56
C LEU A 579 11.34 -15.80 -48.69
N SER A 580 10.78 -15.07 -49.65
CA SER A 580 9.34 -15.08 -49.96
C SER A 580 8.79 -16.46 -50.35
N GLU A 581 9.63 -17.36 -50.86
CA GLU A 581 9.21 -18.75 -51.13
C GLU A 581 9.04 -19.56 -49.84
N LEU A 582 9.75 -19.19 -48.77
CA LEU A 582 9.78 -19.91 -47.49
C LEU A 582 8.89 -19.29 -46.40
N ALA A 583 8.56 -18.00 -46.53
CA ALA A 583 7.81 -17.26 -45.51
C ALA A 583 6.87 -16.23 -46.13
N THR A 584 5.73 -15.99 -45.47
CA THR A 584 4.88 -14.83 -45.74
C THR A 584 5.44 -13.61 -45.01
N ILE A 585 5.74 -12.54 -45.75
CA ILE A 585 6.37 -11.33 -45.23
C ILE A 585 5.44 -10.15 -45.46
N GLU A 586 4.92 -9.57 -44.38
CA GLU A 586 3.91 -8.51 -44.42
C GLU A 586 4.12 -7.48 -43.30
N TYR A 587 3.63 -6.25 -43.51
CA TYR A 587 3.53 -5.27 -42.42
C TYR A 587 2.35 -5.62 -41.53
N LYS A 588 2.61 -5.72 -40.22
CA LYS A 588 1.58 -5.90 -39.21
C LYS A 588 1.76 -4.90 -38.10
N LYS A 589 0.65 -4.53 -37.46
CA LYS A 589 0.71 -3.88 -36.16
C LYS A 589 0.96 -4.95 -35.10
N GLY A 590 1.90 -4.69 -34.22
CA GLY A 590 2.21 -5.53 -33.08
C GLY A 590 2.06 -4.74 -31.79
N ALA A 591 2.15 -5.47 -30.68
CA ALA A 591 2.22 -4.88 -29.35
C ALA A 591 3.45 -3.97 -29.27
N ALA A 592 3.24 -2.72 -28.84
CA ALA A 592 4.33 -1.78 -28.57
C ALA A 592 5.03 -2.13 -27.25
N LYS A 593 4.21 -2.45 -26.24
CA LYS A 593 4.64 -2.78 -24.88
C LYS A 593 3.63 -3.74 -24.26
N ILE A 594 4.13 -4.77 -23.58
CA ILE A 594 3.29 -5.69 -22.82
C ILE A 594 3.61 -5.54 -21.33
N ALA A 595 2.86 -4.67 -20.66
CA ALA A 595 2.96 -4.48 -19.22
C ALA A 595 2.19 -5.59 -18.48
N ARG A 596 2.74 -6.05 -17.35
CA ARG A 596 2.12 -7.05 -16.49
C ARG A 596 2.32 -6.72 -15.02
N ASP A 597 1.24 -6.81 -14.24
CA ASP A 597 1.31 -6.85 -12.77
C ASP A 597 0.80 -8.23 -12.33
N ASP A 598 1.50 -8.89 -11.41
CA ASP A 598 1.19 -10.26 -10.96
C ASP A 598 0.95 -11.26 -12.11
N THR A 599 1.78 -11.20 -13.15
CA THR A 599 1.71 -12.01 -14.39
C THR A 599 0.49 -11.76 -15.30
N ARG A 600 -0.44 -10.88 -14.91
CA ARG A 600 -1.60 -10.50 -15.72
C ARG A 600 -1.28 -9.31 -16.59
N ARG A 601 -1.66 -9.37 -17.86
CA ARG A 601 -1.52 -8.23 -18.78
C ARG A 601 -2.41 -7.09 -18.29
N ARG A 602 -1.88 -5.88 -18.39
CA ARG A 602 -2.59 -4.67 -18.00
C ARG A 602 -2.24 -3.51 -18.90
N MET A 603 -3.14 -2.55 -18.92
CA MET A 603 -2.89 -1.22 -19.44
C MET A 603 -3.15 -0.20 -18.32
N VAL A 604 -2.55 0.97 -18.44
CA VAL A 604 -2.77 2.07 -17.51
C VAL A 604 -3.33 3.28 -18.23
N VAL A 605 -4.35 3.90 -17.63
CA VAL A 605 -4.70 5.30 -17.88
C VAL A 605 -4.14 6.12 -16.72
N GLY A 606 -3.15 6.95 -17.00
CA GLY A 606 -2.48 7.83 -16.04
C GLY A 606 -3.20 9.17 -15.97
N ILE A 607 -3.31 9.72 -14.76
CA ILE A 607 -3.99 10.99 -14.48
C ILE A 607 -3.21 11.71 -13.40
N ASN A 608 -2.88 12.98 -13.63
CA ASN A 608 -2.30 13.86 -12.62
C ASN A 608 -3.39 14.73 -12.01
N VAL A 609 -3.30 14.98 -10.71
CA VAL A 609 -4.33 15.73 -10.00
C VAL A 609 -3.90 17.17 -9.84
N ARG A 610 -4.75 18.13 -10.23
CA ARG A 610 -4.48 19.57 -10.06
C ARG A 610 -5.67 20.29 -9.48
N ASN A 611 -5.40 21.27 -8.61
CA ASN A 611 -6.41 22.16 -8.03
C ASN A 611 -7.58 21.43 -7.32
N ARG A 612 -7.38 20.18 -6.91
CA ARG A 612 -8.35 19.33 -6.20
C ARG A 612 -7.61 18.25 -5.42
N ASP A 613 -8.28 17.62 -4.45
CA ASP A 613 -7.69 16.51 -3.70
C ASP A 613 -7.78 15.18 -4.44
N LEU A 614 -6.82 14.30 -4.15
CA LEU A 614 -6.67 13.03 -4.83
C LEU A 614 -7.83 12.07 -4.56
N GLN A 615 -8.37 12.02 -3.33
CA GLN A 615 -9.45 11.10 -2.98
C GLN A 615 -10.75 11.44 -3.74
N SER A 616 -11.17 12.72 -3.76
CA SER A 616 -12.40 13.11 -4.44
C SER A 616 -12.33 12.94 -5.96
N VAL A 617 -11.18 13.19 -6.58
CA VAL A 617 -11.01 12.94 -8.03
C VAL A 617 -11.17 11.45 -8.34
N VAL A 618 -10.59 10.56 -7.53
CA VAL A 618 -10.73 9.10 -7.73
C VAL A 618 -12.18 8.64 -7.51
N GLU A 619 -12.87 9.19 -6.51
CA GLU A 619 -14.28 8.86 -6.23
C GLU A 619 -15.20 9.27 -7.39
N ASP A 620 -15.03 10.47 -7.96
CA ASP A 620 -15.78 10.93 -9.13
C ASP A 620 -15.51 10.05 -10.36
N ILE A 621 -14.24 9.71 -10.59
CA ILE A 621 -13.83 8.79 -11.66
C ILE A 621 -14.45 7.40 -11.48
N GLN A 622 -14.43 6.87 -10.26
CA GLN A 622 -15.01 5.56 -9.93
C GLN A 622 -16.50 5.53 -10.23
N GLU A 623 -17.24 6.55 -9.78
CA GLU A 623 -18.69 6.65 -10.03
C GLU A 623 -19.01 6.74 -11.52
N LEU A 624 -18.22 7.50 -12.27
CA LEU A 624 -18.37 7.64 -13.73
C LEU A 624 -18.06 6.34 -14.49
N ILE A 625 -16.99 5.64 -14.12
CA ILE A 625 -16.60 4.37 -14.74
C ILE A 625 -17.64 3.28 -14.42
N ASP A 626 -18.04 3.14 -13.16
CA ASP A 626 -18.98 2.09 -12.73
C ASP A 626 -20.37 2.25 -13.36
N LYS A 627 -20.78 3.49 -13.68
CA LYS A 627 -22.07 3.76 -14.36
C LYS A 627 -22.03 3.51 -15.87
N ASN A 628 -20.93 3.86 -16.53
CA ASN A 628 -20.90 3.96 -18.00
C ASN A 628 -20.10 2.85 -18.68
N ILE A 629 -19.17 2.18 -17.99
CA ILE A 629 -18.26 1.21 -18.60
C ILE A 629 -18.66 -0.21 -18.25
N THR A 630 -19.01 -0.97 -19.28
CA THR A 630 -19.21 -2.41 -19.17
C THR A 630 -17.93 -3.16 -19.56
N LEU A 631 -17.49 -4.08 -18.69
CA LEU A 631 -16.29 -4.91 -18.89
C LEU A 631 -16.66 -6.33 -19.31
N PRO A 632 -15.93 -6.94 -20.27
CA PRO A 632 -16.08 -8.36 -20.60
C PRO A 632 -15.66 -9.28 -19.45
N ILE A 633 -16.09 -10.54 -19.50
CA ILE A 633 -15.72 -11.55 -18.51
C ILE A 633 -14.20 -11.74 -18.49
N GLY A 634 -13.60 -11.73 -17.29
CA GLY A 634 -12.15 -11.87 -17.10
C GLY A 634 -11.38 -10.55 -17.12
N TYR A 635 -12.06 -9.42 -17.28
CA TYR A 635 -11.48 -8.08 -17.17
C TYR A 635 -11.86 -7.46 -15.83
N ASN A 636 -10.94 -6.70 -15.23
CA ASN A 636 -11.22 -5.91 -14.04
C ASN A 636 -10.41 -4.61 -14.05
N ILE A 637 -10.95 -3.59 -13.38
CA ILE A 637 -10.30 -2.30 -13.19
C ILE A 637 -9.85 -2.21 -11.72
N THR A 638 -8.65 -1.68 -11.49
CA THR A 638 -8.18 -1.28 -10.16
C THR A 638 -7.55 0.09 -10.23
N TYR A 639 -7.53 0.81 -9.12
CA TYR A 639 -6.95 2.14 -9.01
C TYR A 639 -5.64 2.06 -8.22
N GLY A 640 -4.55 2.47 -8.85
CA GLY A 640 -3.20 2.52 -8.29
C GLY A 640 -2.66 3.95 -8.26
N GLY A 641 -1.34 4.07 -8.10
CA GLY A 641 -0.68 5.37 -7.97
C GLY A 641 -0.58 5.79 -6.49
N GLN A 642 -0.55 7.08 -6.22
CA GLN A 642 -0.57 7.61 -4.85
C GLN A 642 -1.87 7.27 -4.10
N PHE A 643 -2.97 7.01 -4.82
CA PHE A 643 -4.23 6.56 -4.23
C PHE A 643 -4.09 5.23 -3.46
N GLU A 644 -3.32 4.27 -3.98
CA GLU A 644 -3.07 2.99 -3.32
C GLU A 644 -2.33 3.18 -2.00
N ASN A 645 -1.32 4.06 -2.00
CA ASN A 645 -0.58 4.43 -0.80
C ASN A 645 -1.48 5.16 0.22
N LEU A 646 -2.34 6.07 -0.25
CA LEU A 646 -3.35 6.73 0.58
C LEU A 646 -4.30 5.72 1.22
N GLN A 647 -4.84 4.76 0.45
CA GLN A 647 -5.77 3.76 0.96
C GLN A 647 -5.10 2.83 1.98
N SER A 648 -3.87 2.39 1.70
CA SER A 648 -3.04 1.62 2.63
C SER A 648 -2.81 2.38 3.94
N ALA A 649 -2.37 3.63 3.86
CA ALA A 649 -2.10 4.46 5.03
C ALA A 649 -3.37 4.79 5.82
N LYS A 650 -4.48 5.10 5.14
CA LYS A 650 -5.81 5.32 5.76
C LYS A 650 -6.27 4.08 6.53
N SER A 651 -6.17 2.89 5.92
CA SER A 651 -6.54 1.63 6.58
C SER A 651 -5.74 1.36 7.87
N ARG A 652 -4.46 1.75 7.87
CA ARG A 652 -3.58 1.61 9.04
C ARG A 652 -3.88 2.65 10.10
N LEU A 653 -4.11 3.91 9.72
CA LEU A 653 -4.50 4.97 10.65
C LEU A 653 -5.84 4.67 11.32
N MET A 654 -6.79 4.06 10.60
CA MET A 654 -8.06 3.58 11.17
C MET A 654 -7.86 2.57 12.31
N VAL A 655 -6.72 1.88 12.37
CA VAL A 655 -6.35 0.96 13.46
C VAL A 655 -5.44 1.65 14.49
N ALA A 656 -4.43 2.40 14.02
CA ALA A 656 -3.42 3.04 14.86
C ALA A 656 -4.01 4.14 15.77
N VAL A 657 -4.94 4.95 15.26
CA VAL A 657 -5.56 6.04 16.03
C VAL A 657 -6.40 5.49 17.20
N PRO A 658 -7.30 4.51 17.02
CA PRO A 658 -7.99 3.88 18.15
C PRO A 658 -7.04 3.25 19.19
N ILE A 659 -5.97 2.60 18.76
CA ILE A 659 -4.96 2.05 19.68
C ILE A 659 -4.31 3.17 20.50
N ALA A 660 -3.92 4.28 19.87
CA ALA A 660 -3.37 5.45 20.56
C ALA A 660 -4.34 6.00 21.62
N LEU A 661 -5.61 6.15 21.23
CA LEU A 661 -6.68 6.64 22.11
C LEU A 661 -6.91 5.71 23.32
N VAL A 662 -6.91 4.39 23.12
CA VAL A 662 -7.02 3.41 24.21
C VAL A 662 -5.80 3.48 25.13
N LEU A 663 -4.59 3.58 24.58
CA LEU A 663 -3.36 3.72 25.37
C LEU A 663 -3.36 5.00 26.21
N ILE A 664 -3.78 6.13 25.64
CA ILE A 664 -3.95 7.39 26.37
C ILE A 664 -4.91 7.18 27.54
N PHE A 665 -6.07 6.54 27.32
CA PHE A 665 -7.05 6.31 28.37
C PHE A 665 -6.51 5.43 29.49
N ILE A 666 -5.78 4.35 29.16
CA ILE A 666 -5.15 3.46 30.13
C ILE A 666 -4.13 4.22 30.99
N LEU A 667 -3.30 5.06 30.37
CA LEU A 667 -2.32 5.87 31.09
C LEU A 667 -2.97 6.91 32.00
N LEU A 668 -4.03 7.57 31.53
CA LEU A 668 -4.83 8.48 32.35
C LEU A 668 -5.47 7.77 33.54
N TYR A 669 -5.97 6.55 33.34
CA TYR A 669 -6.49 5.74 34.44
C TYR A 669 -5.40 5.42 35.47
N PHE A 670 -4.18 5.06 35.05
CA PHE A 670 -3.07 4.82 35.98
C PHE A 670 -2.60 6.08 36.68
N ALA A 671 -2.51 7.21 35.99
CA ALA A 671 -2.07 8.48 36.56
C ALA A 671 -3.03 8.98 37.66
N PHE A 672 -4.35 8.86 37.46
CA PHE A 672 -5.35 9.40 38.38
C PHE A 672 -5.97 8.36 39.31
N SER A 673 -5.78 7.06 39.05
CA SER A 673 -6.44 5.95 39.73
C SER A 673 -7.97 6.13 39.82
N SER A 674 -8.57 6.79 38.81
CA SER A 674 -9.97 7.20 38.80
C SER A 674 -10.50 7.29 37.37
N VAL A 675 -11.45 6.41 37.02
CA VAL A 675 -12.12 6.41 35.70
C VAL A 675 -12.81 7.73 35.42
N LYS A 676 -13.38 8.38 36.44
CA LYS A 676 -14.10 9.66 36.27
C LYS A 676 -13.14 10.77 35.85
N GLU A 677 -11.98 10.86 36.51
CA GLU A 677 -10.99 11.88 36.23
C GLU A 677 -10.31 11.63 34.88
N ALA A 678 -10.03 10.35 34.56
CA ALA A 678 -9.56 9.95 33.25
C ALA A 678 -10.54 10.36 32.14
N LEU A 679 -11.85 10.08 32.27
CA LEU A 679 -12.87 10.48 31.28
C LEU A 679 -13.01 12.01 31.14
N MET A 680 -12.91 12.76 32.23
CA MET A 680 -12.95 14.23 32.17
C MET A 680 -11.78 14.77 31.35
N ILE A 681 -10.56 14.30 31.59
CA ILE A 681 -9.38 14.73 30.82
C ILE A 681 -9.47 14.23 29.37
N TYR A 682 -9.91 12.98 29.18
CA TYR A 682 -10.07 12.36 27.86
C TYR A 682 -11.07 13.12 26.97
N SER A 683 -12.07 13.80 27.56
CA SER A 683 -13.00 14.66 26.81
C SER A 683 -12.33 15.86 26.13
N ALA A 684 -11.12 16.25 26.54
CA ALA A 684 -10.35 17.30 25.88
C ALA A 684 -9.85 16.89 24.48
N ILE A 685 -9.73 15.58 24.19
CA ILE A 685 -9.19 15.07 22.93
C ILE A 685 -10.12 15.40 21.75
N PRO A 686 -11.43 15.04 21.75
CA PRO A 686 -12.34 15.46 20.67
C PRO A 686 -12.45 16.99 20.55
N LEU A 687 -12.38 17.72 21.65
CA LEU A 687 -12.44 19.19 21.67
C LEU A 687 -11.20 19.84 21.03
N ALA A 688 -10.04 19.20 21.16
CA ALA A 688 -8.82 19.59 20.45
C ALA A 688 -8.96 19.35 18.94
N ALA A 689 -9.56 18.23 18.53
CA ALA A 689 -9.72 17.90 17.11
C ALA A 689 -10.53 18.97 16.34
N VAL A 690 -11.52 19.61 16.99
CA VAL A 690 -12.35 20.68 16.40
C VAL A 690 -11.48 21.80 15.79
N GLY A 691 -10.48 22.27 16.51
CA GLY A 691 -9.63 23.37 16.05
C GLY A 691 -8.70 22.97 14.93
N GLY A 692 -8.19 21.74 14.96
CA GLY A 692 -7.35 21.19 13.90
C GLY A 692 -8.11 21.07 12.58
N VAL A 693 -9.33 20.51 12.62
CA VAL A 693 -10.22 20.41 11.44
C VAL A 693 -10.58 21.80 10.91
N LEU A 694 -10.97 22.71 11.80
CA LEU A 694 -11.37 24.06 11.41
C LEU A 694 -10.24 24.86 10.75
N LEU A 695 -9.00 24.77 11.27
CA LEU A 695 -7.87 25.46 10.63
C LEU A 695 -7.46 24.83 9.30
N LEU A 696 -7.52 23.50 9.15
CA LEU A 696 -7.28 22.88 7.86
C LEU A 696 -8.30 23.37 6.82
N TRP A 697 -9.58 23.41 7.20
CA TRP A 697 -10.66 23.90 6.34
C TRP A 697 -10.50 25.38 5.96
N ILE A 698 -10.19 26.26 6.93
CA ILE A 698 -9.95 27.69 6.65
C ILE A 698 -8.77 27.91 5.71
N ARG A 699 -7.75 27.05 5.80
CA ARG A 699 -6.54 27.15 4.97
C ARG A 699 -6.64 26.40 3.65
N ASP A 700 -7.80 25.83 3.34
CA ASP A 700 -8.05 25.04 2.14
C ASP A 700 -7.04 23.90 1.96
N MET A 701 -6.75 23.19 3.06
CA MET A 701 -5.83 22.05 3.07
C MET A 701 -6.61 20.75 3.26
N PRO A 702 -6.51 19.79 2.32
CA PRO A 702 -7.13 18.48 2.48
C PRO A 702 -6.50 17.69 3.62
N PHE A 703 -7.17 16.60 4.02
CA PHE A 703 -6.61 15.69 5.01
C PHE A 703 -5.45 14.88 4.39
N SER A 704 -4.24 15.06 4.92
CA SER A 704 -3.06 14.27 4.53
C SER A 704 -2.55 13.38 5.65
N ILE A 705 -1.66 12.41 5.34
CA ILE A 705 -1.01 11.60 6.39
C ILE A 705 -0.20 12.47 7.35
N SER A 706 0.41 13.57 6.86
CA SER A 706 1.06 14.59 7.69
C SER A 706 0.09 15.23 8.68
N ALA A 707 -1.13 15.58 8.23
CA ALA A 707 -2.17 16.11 9.12
C ALA A 707 -2.63 15.05 10.14
N GLY A 708 -2.77 13.78 9.73
CA GLY A 708 -3.09 12.66 10.61
C GLY A 708 -2.07 12.47 11.74
N VAL A 709 -0.77 12.54 11.43
CA VAL A 709 0.30 12.54 12.43
C VAL A 709 0.20 13.76 13.36
N GLY A 710 -0.16 14.94 12.82
CA GLY A 710 -0.45 16.14 13.60
C GLY A 710 -1.59 15.94 14.61
N PHE A 711 -2.69 15.29 14.23
CA PHE A 711 -3.79 14.98 15.16
C PHE A 711 -3.34 14.01 16.27
N ILE A 712 -2.58 12.98 15.91
CA ILE A 712 -2.02 12.04 16.89
C ILE A 712 -1.17 12.81 17.91
N ALA A 713 -0.23 13.64 17.45
CA ALA A 713 0.59 14.47 18.34
C ALA A 713 -0.26 15.41 19.22
N LEU A 714 -1.25 16.09 18.63
CA LEU A 714 -2.18 16.97 19.32
C LEU A 714 -2.93 16.26 20.47
N PHE A 715 -3.35 15.01 20.29
CA PHE A 715 -4.08 14.27 21.32
C PHE A 715 -3.24 14.08 22.60
N GLY A 716 -1.94 13.80 22.45
CA GLY A 716 -1.03 13.69 23.59
C GLY A 716 -0.87 15.03 24.33
N ILE A 717 -0.72 16.13 23.59
CA ILE A 717 -0.49 17.46 24.17
C ILE A 717 -1.76 18.00 24.85
N ALA A 718 -2.92 17.83 24.22
CA ALA A 718 -4.20 18.28 24.77
C ALA A 718 -4.49 17.65 26.14
N VAL A 719 -4.07 16.39 26.33
CA VAL A 719 -4.21 15.66 27.59
C VAL A 719 -3.35 16.25 28.70
N LEU A 720 -2.09 16.61 28.41
CA LEU A 720 -1.16 17.18 29.40
C LEU A 720 -1.71 18.44 30.08
N ASN A 721 -2.30 19.36 29.33
CA ASN A 721 -2.94 20.56 29.90
C ASN A 721 -4.08 20.23 30.87
N GLY A 722 -4.86 19.18 30.57
CA GLY A 722 -5.93 18.70 31.46
C GLY A 722 -5.41 18.07 32.75
N ILE A 723 -4.31 17.32 32.68
CA ILE A 723 -3.66 16.66 33.84
C ILE A 723 -3.25 17.71 34.88
N VAL A 724 -2.53 18.74 34.44
CA VAL A 724 -2.00 19.79 35.32
C VAL A 724 -3.12 20.56 36.03
N LEU A 725 -4.23 20.82 35.34
CA LEU A 725 -5.38 21.53 35.91
C LEU A 725 -6.12 20.70 36.97
N ILE A 726 -6.39 19.41 36.70
CA ILE A 726 -7.07 18.53 37.67
C ILE A 726 -6.19 18.27 38.91
N GLU A 727 -4.88 18.10 38.74
CA GLU A 727 -3.98 17.88 39.87
C GLU A 727 -3.96 19.10 40.83
N HIS A 728 -4.02 20.32 40.28
CA HIS A 728 -4.16 21.52 41.10
C HIS A 728 -5.51 21.60 41.82
N PHE A 729 -6.61 21.19 41.17
CA PHE A 729 -7.91 21.10 41.86
C PHE A 729 -7.87 20.10 43.03
N LYS A 730 -7.17 18.97 42.88
CA LYS A 730 -6.97 18.01 43.98
C LYS A 730 -6.17 18.63 45.13
N GLU A 731 -5.14 19.41 44.83
CA GLU A 731 -4.36 20.12 45.86
C GLU A 731 -5.21 21.15 46.61
N LEU A 732 -5.98 21.98 45.92
CA LEU A 732 -6.83 22.97 46.59
C LEU A 732 -7.92 22.32 47.44
N ARG A 733 -8.36 21.11 47.08
CA ARG A 733 -9.35 20.36 47.86
C ARG A 733 -8.84 19.98 49.25
N THR A 734 -7.54 19.80 49.45
CA THR A 734 -6.97 19.51 50.78
C THR A 734 -6.83 20.76 51.66
N GLN A 735 -7.02 21.96 51.09
CA GLN A 735 -6.88 23.25 51.79
C GLN A 735 -8.19 23.79 52.40
N GLY A 736 -9.30 23.05 52.33
CA GLY A 736 -10.51 23.33 53.13
C GLY A 736 -11.42 24.46 52.63
N PHE A 737 -11.59 24.63 51.31
CA PHE A 737 -12.50 25.63 50.73
C PHE A 737 -13.99 25.36 51.08
N ASN A 738 -14.75 26.43 51.32
CA ASN A 738 -16.15 26.39 51.76
C ASN A 738 -17.14 25.92 50.67
N THR A 739 -16.87 26.18 49.39
CA THR A 739 -17.67 25.65 48.27
C THR A 739 -16.80 25.11 47.14
N MET A 740 -17.32 24.11 46.42
CA MET A 740 -16.65 23.49 45.26
C MET A 740 -16.48 24.48 44.10
N GLU A 741 -17.38 25.45 43.96
CA GLU A 741 -17.29 26.46 42.91
C GLU A 741 -16.18 27.48 43.19
N ASP A 742 -16.02 27.92 44.44
CA ASP A 742 -14.92 28.83 44.81
C ASP A 742 -13.55 28.16 44.62
N LEU A 743 -13.45 26.86 44.94
CA LEU A 743 -12.24 26.07 44.68
C LEU A 743 -11.90 26.03 43.19
N ILE A 744 -12.89 25.76 42.33
CA ILE A 744 -12.68 25.68 40.88
C ILE A 744 -12.29 27.04 40.31
N LYS A 745 -12.94 28.12 40.73
CA LYS A 745 -12.61 29.49 40.30
C LYS A 745 -11.19 29.86 40.70
N GLN A 746 -10.81 29.61 41.96
CA GLN A 746 -9.46 29.88 42.44
C GLN A 746 -8.42 29.03 41.69
N GLY A 747 -8.66 27.72 41.56
CA GLY A 747 -7.73 26.82 40.90
C GLY A 747 -7.53 27.11 39.41
N ALA A 748 -8.60 27.49 38.72
CA ALA A 748 -8.52 27.84 37.32
C ALA A 748 -7.79 29.19 37.13
N LYS A 749 -7.97 30.14 38.06
CA LYS A 749 -7.22 31.41 38.08
C LYS A 749 -5.73 31.20 38.35
N ASP A 750 -5.38 30.34 39.30
CA ASP A 750 -4.00 30.01 39.65
C ASP A 750 -3.25 29.37 38.47
N ARG A 751 -3.94 28.54 37.68
CA ARG A 751 -3.34 27.78 36.56
C ARG A 751 -3.50 28.41 35.19
N LEU A 752 -4.31 29.47 35.06
CA LEU A 752 -4.49 30.20 33.80
C LEU A 752 -3.15 30.57 33.16
N ARG A 753 -2.23 31.12 33.97
CA ARG A 753 -0.92 31.57 33.49
C ARG A 753 -0.07 30.40 32.97
N ALA A 754 -0.01 29.31 33.72
CA ALA A 754 0.80 28.14 33.35
C ALA A 754 0.26 27.50 32.06
N VAL A 755 -1.06 27.26 31.99
CA VAL A 755 -1.71 26.63 30.82
C VAL A 755 -1.61 27.51 29.57
N LEU A 756 -1.81 28.83 29.69
CA LEU A 756 -1.64 29.74 28.56
C LEU A 756 -0.19 29.81 28.09
N LEU A 757 0.78 29.74 29.01
CA LEU A 757 2.19 29.77 28.65
C LEU A 757 2.57 28.53 27.85
N THR A 758 2.22 27.34 28.33
CA THR A 758 2.55 26.08 27.67
C THR A 758 1.86 25.97 26.31
N ALA A 759 0.56 26.31 26.25
CA ALA A 759 -0.19 26.34 25.01
C ALA A 759 0.34 27.36 24.00
N SER A 760 0.68 28.58 24.44
CA SER A 760 1.22 29.61 23.54
C SER A 760 2.62 29.27 23.06
N ALA A 761 3.46 28.69 23.93
CA ALA A 761 4.81 28.25 23.55
C ALA A 761 4.74 27.17 22.46
N ALA A 762 3.89 26.15 22.64
CA ALA A 762 3.70 25.10 21.64
C ALA A 762 3.06 25.62 20.34
N ALA A 763 1.94 26.36 20.42
CA ALA A 763 1.27 26.88 19.23
C ALA A 763 2.15 27.86 18.43
N LEU A 764 2.87 28.76 19.12
CA LEU A 764 3.74 29.72 18.44
C LEU A 764 5.07 29.09 17.99
N GLY A 765 5.52 28.01 18.62
CA GLY A 765 6.67 27.22 18.19
C GLY A 765 6.48 26.58 16.81
N PHE A 766 5.27 26.11 16.51
CA PHE A 766 4.89 25.59 15.19
C PHE A 766 4.58 26.68 14.15
N LEU A 767 4.44 27.95 14.54
CA LEU A 767 3.99 29.02 13.65
C LEU A 767 4.89 29.22 12.41
N PRO A 768 6.23 29.22 12.51
CA PRO A 768 7.10 29.32 11.33
C PRO A 768 6.85 28.19 10.33
N MET A 769 6.69 26.96 10.82
CA MET A 769 6.44 25.78 9.99
C MET A 769 5.08 25.84 9.30
N ALA A 770 4.06 26.38 9.99
CA ALA A 770 2.74 26.54 9.43
C ALA A 770 2.68 27.58 8.29
N ILE A 771 3.51 28.63 8.33
CA ILE A 771 3.48 29.75 7.38
C ILE A 771 4.52 29.62 6.27
N SER A 772 5.65 28.96 6.53
CA SER A 772 6.80 28.90 5.62
C SER A 772 6.42 28.47 4.21
N THR A 773 6.76 29.29 3.20
CA THR A 773 6.50 29.02 1.78
C THR A 773 7.71 28.42 1.04
N ASN A 774 8.77 28.06 1.77
CA ASN A 774 10.00 27.53 1.18
C ASN A 774 9.85 26.05 0.82
N ALA A 775 10.69 25.58 -0.12
CA ALA A 775 10.72 24.19 -0.55
C ALA A 775 10.95 23.23 0.62
N GLY A 776 10.08 22.24 0.77
CA GLY A 776 10.08 21.29 1.89
C GLY A 776 9.08 21.62 2.99
N ALA A 777 8.60 22.86 3.08
CA ALA A 777 7.62 23.22 4.09
C ALA A 777 6.25 22.57 3.83
N GLU A 778 5.96 22.14 2.60
CA GLU A 778 4.70 21.52 2.18
C GLU A 778 4.32 20.33 3.08
N VAL A 779 5.29 19.50 3.44
CA VAL A 779 5.05 18.33 4.30
C VAL A 779 4.81 18.73 5.77
N GLN A 780 5.38 19.85 6.22
CA GLN A 780 5.27 20.35 7.60
C GLN A 780 4.00 21.18 7.84
N ARG A 781 3.52 21.92 6.84
CA ARG A 781 2.39 22.85 6.99
C ARG A 781 1.12 22.18 7.51
N PRO A 782 0.64 21.03 6.98
CA PRO A 782 -0.60 20.41 7.49
C PRO A 782 -0.44 19.94 8.93
N LEU A 783 0.71 19.34 9.26
CA LEU A 783 1.03 18.90 10.62
C LEU A 783 0.99 20.06 11.60
N ALA A 784 1.72 21.15 11.31
CA ALA A 784 1.77 22.34 12.14
C ALA A 784 0.40 23.02 12.27
N THR A 785 -0.36 23.10 11.18
CA THR A 785 -1.71 23.70 11.16
C THR A 785 -2.67 22.98 12.10
N VAL A 786 -2.67 21.65 12.08
CA VAL A 786 -3.52 20.84 12.96
C VAL A 786 -3.16 21.07 14.42
N VAL A 787 -1.86 21.03 14.76
CA VAL A 787 -1.43 21.21 16.14
C VAL A 787 -1.75 22.62 16.64
N ILE A 788 -1.49 23.67 15.86
CA ILE A 788 -1.81 25.06 16.25
C ILE A 788 -3.32 25.24 16.48
N GLY A 789 -4.14 24.83 15.51
CA GLY A 789 -5.59 24.99 15.60
C GLY A 789 -6.16 24.21 16.78
N GLY A 790 -5.69 22.98 16.93
CA GLY A 790 -6.10 22.13 18.02
C GLY A 790 -5.66 22.62 19.38
N LEU A 791 -4.47 23.21 19.52
CA LEU A 791 -4.02 23.81 20.79
C LEU A 791 -4.83 25.04 21.16
N ILE A 792 -5.20 25.88 20.18
CA ILE A 792 -6.05 27.06 20.42
C ILE A 792 -7.40 26.61 20.99
N THR A 793 -8.09 25.67 20.34
CA THR A 793 -9.38 25.19 20.83
C THR A 793 -9.26 24.36 22.09
N ALA A 794 -8.26 23.47 22.19
CA ALA A 794 -8.02 22.68 23.39
C ALA A 794 -7.76 23.56 24.60
N THR A 795 -7.03 24.65 24.46
CA THR A 795 -6.72 25.55 25.59
C THR A 795 -7.97 26.30 26.06
N LEU A 796 -8.71 26.88 25.11
CA LEU A 796 -9.96 27.60 25.40
C LEU A 796 -10.99 26.66 26.05
N LEU A 797 -11.19 25.48 25.45
CA LEU A 797 -12.19 24.52 25.89
C LEU A 797 -11.75 23.80 27.18
N THR A 798 -10.46 23.49 27.37
CA THR A 798 -9.98 22.91 28.63
C THR A 798 -10.14 23.89 29.79
N LEU A 799 -9.84 25.18 29.62
CA LEU A 799 -10.01 26.17 30.68
C LEU A 799 -11.48 26.46 31.03
N VAL A 800 -12.44 26.14 30.16
CA VAL A 800 -13.87 26.42 30.39
C VAL A 800 -14.67 25.14 30.66
N VAL A 801 -14.59 24.17 29.77
CA VAL A 801 -15.34 22.91 29.80
C VAL A 801 -14.85 21.98 30.91
N LEU A 802 -13.53 21.84 31.11
CA LEU A 802 -13.00 20.94 32.14
C LEU A 802 -13.42 21.37 33.56
N PRO A 803 -13.36 22.66 33.96
CA PRO A 803 -13.94 23.15 35.21
C PRO A 803 -15.43 22.86 35.38
N VAL A 804 -16.23 23.03 34.32
CA VAL A 804 -17.67 22.75 34.35
C VAL A 804 -17.93 21.26 34.55
N LEU A 805 -17.21 20.39 33.83
CA LEU A 805 -17.27 18.94 34.01
C LEU A 805 -16.85 18.55 35.45
N TYR A 806 -15.78 19.14 35.97
CA TYR A 806 -15.31 18.90 37.34
C TYR A 806 -16.34 19.37 38.39
N SER A 807 -17.05 20.46 38.15
CA SER A 807 -18.15 20.94 39.03
C SER A 807 -19.32 19.95 39.09
N ILE A 808 -19.65 19.32 37.96
CA ILE A 808 -20.76 18.35 37.85
C ILE A 808 -20.36 17.01 38.48
N PHE A 809 -19.19 16.48 38.12
CA PHE A 809 -18.78 15.12 38.47
C PHE A 809 -17.91 15.02 39.74
N GLY A 810 -17.43 16.15 40.27
CA GLY A 810 -16.58 16.22 41.47
C GLY A 810 -17.29 16.04 42.82
N LYS A 811 -18.64 16.05 42.83
CA LYS A 811 -19.44 15.69 44.03
C LYS A 811 -19.32 14.20 44.32
N ARG A 812 -19.11 13.82 45.60
CA ARG A 812 -19.10 12.41 46.05
C ARG A 812 -20.49 11.78 45.81
N PHE A 813 -20.69 11.20 44.64
CA PHE A 813 -21.75 10.22 44.45
C PHE A 813 -21.41 8.98 45.28
N LYS A 814 -22.25 8.64 46.27
CA LYS A 814 -22.35 7.28 46.80
C LYS A 814 -22.91 6.41 45.67
N VAL A 815 -22.04 5.95 44.78
CA VAL A 815 -22.40 4.90 43.83
C VAL A 815 -22.39 3.61 44.61
N ASN A 816 -23.56 2.96 44.68
CA ASN A 816 -23.71 1.67 45.32
C ASN A 816 -22.78 0.65 44.62
N LYS A 817 -21.95 -0.04 45.41
CA LYS A 817 -20.73 -0.75 44.98
C LYS A 817 -20.98 -2.01 44.13
N LYS A 818 -22.16 -2.18 43.54
CA LYS A 818 -22.57 -3.42 42.85
C LYS A 818 -22.55 -3.39 41.32
N ASN A 819 -22.51 -2.23 40.65
CA ASN A 819 -22.63 -2.17 39.17
C ASN A 819 -21.51 -1.41 38.42
N THR A 820 -20.44 -0.95 39.08
CA THR A 820 -19.32 -0.29 38.38
C THR A 820 -18.40 -1.26 37.65
N SER A 821 -18.41 -2.54 38.03
CA SER A 821 -17.76 -3.60 37.24
C SER A 821 -18.49 -3.85 35.93
N ALA A 822 -19.83 -3.74 35.88
CA ALA A 822 -20.61 -4.04 34.68
C ALA A 822 -20.42 -3.01 33.55
N LEU A 823 -20.23 -1.72 33.86
CA LEU A 823 -19.99 -0.68 32.85
C LEU A 823 -18.53 -0.64 32.35
N ALA A 824 -17.55 -0.96 33.20
CA ALA A 824 -16.17 -1.17 32.77
C ALA A 824 -16.04 -2.46 31.93
N VAL A 825 -16.78 -3.51 32.29
CA VAL A 825 -16.85 -4.77 31.53
C VAL A 825 -17.63 -4.60 30.22
N ALA A 826 -18.68 -3.79 30.18
CA ALA A 826 -19.43 -3.51 28.94
C ALA A 826 -18.63 -2.66 27.92
N PHE A 827 -17.77 -1.75 28.39
CA PHE A 827 -16.87 -0.98 27.51
C PHE A 827 -15.62 -1.77 27.12
N LEU A 828 -15.10 -2.63 28.02
CA LEU A 828 -14.04 -3.61 27.69
C LEU A 828 -14.53 -4.71 26.72
N LEU A 829 -15.80 -5.10 26.77
CA LEU A 829 -16.43 -6.06 25.85
C LEU A 829 -16.59 -5.50 24.43
N PHE A 830 -16.63 -4.17 24.25
CA PHE A 830 -16.56 -3.56 22.93
C PHE A 830 -15.14 -3.48 22.37
N THR A 831 -14.11 -3.72 23.20
CA THR A 831 -12.68 -3.62 22.83
C THR A 831 -11.90 -4.93 22.97
N SER A 832 -12.51 -6.02 23.45
CA SER A 832 -11.90 -7.34 23.45
C SER A 832 -12.09 -8.02 22.09
N LEU A 833 -11.54 -7.39 21.04
CA LEU A 833 -10.87 -8.12 19.96
C LEU A 833 -9.37 -8.19 20.28
N THR A 834 -9.04 -8.40 21.56
CA THR A 834 -7.79 -9.08 21.89
C THR A 834 -7.97 -10.51 21.42
N TYR A 835 -7.25 -10.88 20.37
CA TYR A 835 -6.88 -12.26 20.11
C TYR A 835 -6.31 -12.82 21.43
N ALA A 836 -7.16 -13.50 22.19
CA ALA A 836 -6.69 -14.41 23.21
C ALA A 836 -5.70 -15.33 22.49
N GLN A 837 -4.50 -15.50 23.04
CA GLN A 837 -3.65 -16.61 22.63
C GLN A 837 -4.48 -17.87 22.89
N GLU A 838 -5.12 -18.37 21.84
CA GLU A 838 -5.87 -19.60 21.94
C GLU A 838 -4.89 -20.68 22.38
N PRO A 839 -5.24 -21.51 23.37
CA PRO A 839 -4.39 -22.61 23.76
C PRO A 839 -4.09 -23.47 22.52
N PRO A 840 -2.87 -24.01 22.41
CA PRO A 840 -2.49 -24.82 21.28
C PRO A 840 -3.49 -25.97 21.12
N LYS A 841 -3.90 -26.24 19.88
CA LYS A 841 -5.01 -27.14 19.57
C LYS A 841 -4.53 -28.57 19.30
N THR A 842 -5.32 -29.54 19.75
CA THR A 842 -5.10 -30.97 19.47
C THR A 842 -5.68 -31.38 18.11
N LEU A 843 -5.31 -32.55 17.59
CA LEU A 843 -5.83 -33.06 16.31
C LEU A 843 -7.37 -33.13 16.27
N GLU A 844 -8.01 -33.55 17.37
CA GLU A 844 -9.47 -33.66 17.43
C GLU A 844 -10.16 -32.30 17.33
N GLU A 845 -9.60 -31.28 18.00
CA GLU A 845 -10.08 -29.90 17.94
C GLU A 845 -9.87 -29.31 16.54
N LEU A 846 -8.71 -29.56 15.91
CA LEU A 846 -8.44 -29.13 14.54
C LEU A 846 -9.42 -29.78 13.54
N ILE A 847 -9.79 -31.05 13.74
CA ILE A 847 -10.81 -31.72 12.93
C ILE A 847 -12.16 -31.02 13.08
N ALA A 848 -12.59 -30.73 14.32
CA ALA A 848 -13.86 -30.05 14.58
C ALA A 848 -13.89 -28.65 13.93
N ILE A 849 -12.82 -27.86 14.09
CA ILE A 849 -12.68 -26.54 13.49
C ILE A 849 -12.71 -26.63 11.97
N SER A 850 -11.98 -27.59 11.38
CA SER A 850 -11.92 -27.75 9.92
C SER A 850 -13.30 -28.07 9.31
N ILE A 851 -14.12 -28.90 9.97
CA ILE A 851 -15.46 -29.24 9.49
C ILE A 851 -16.37 -28.00 9.48
N VAL A 852 -16.23 -27.14 10.50
CA VAL A 852 -17.02 -25.91 10.63
C VAL A 852 -16.54 -24.82 9.69
N ASN A 853 -15.23 -24.71 9.43
CA ASN A 853 -14.67 -23.60 8.66
C ASN A 853 -14.59 -23.89 7.16
N ASN A 854 -14.31 -25.12 6.76
CA ASN A 854 -14.01 -25.49 5.38
C ASN A 854 -15.17 -25.16 4.42
N THR A 855 -14.89 -24.24 3.49
CA THR A 855 -15.84 -23.72 2.51
C THR A 855 -16.28 -24.77 1.49
N GLY A 856 -15.41 -25.71 1.13
CA GLY A 856 -15.74 -26.83 0.24
C GLY A 856 -16.78 -27.77 0.86
N LEU A 857 -16.63 -28.09 2.14
CA LEU A 857 -17.60 -28.91 2.87
C LEU A 857 -18.93 -28.17 3.09
N LYS A 858 -18.90 -26.85 3.34
CA LYS A 858 -20.09 -25.99 3.39
C LYS A 858 -20.85 -25.98 2.06
N ALA A 859 -20.14 -25.84 0.94
CA ALA A 859 -20.74 -25.89 -0.40
C ALA A 859 -21.45 -27.25 -0.63
N GLN A 860 -20.82 -28.35 -0.24
CA GLN A 860 -21.44 -29.67 -0.34
C GLN A 860 -22.66 -29.82 0.59
N LYS A 861 -22.62 -29.24 1.80
CA LYS A 861 -23.79 -29.18 2.70
C LYS A 861 -24.93 -28.35 2.11
N LEU A 862 -24.63 -27.27 1.38
CA LEU A 862 -25.62 -26.48 0.66
C LEU A 862 -26.26 -27.27 -0.48
N LYS A 863 -25.52 -28.11 -1.21
CA LYS A 863 -26.09 -29.03 -2.22
C LYS A 863 -27.05 -30.06 -1.62
N VAL A 864 -26.78 -30.52 -0.40
CA VAL A 864 -27.72 -31.37 0.35
C VAL A 864 -29.01 -30.59 0.64
N LYS A 865 -28.90 -29.36 1.14
CA LYS A 865 -30.08 -28.49 1.40
C LYS A 865 -30.84 -28.13 0.13
N GLU A 866 -30.15 -27.86 -0.96
CA GLU A 866 -30.74 -27.63 -2.28
C GLU A 866 -31.55 -28.85 -2.73
N SER A 867 -30.96 -30.05 -2.66
CA SER A 867 -31.65 -31.28 -3.07
C SER A 867 -32.83 -31.61 -2.16
N ASP A 868 -32.75 -31.26 -0.87
CA ASP A 868 -33.85 -31.38 0.08
C ASP A 868 -35.01 -30.43 -0.27
N ALA A 869 -34.70 -29.17 -0.59
CA ALA A 869 -35.69 -28.18 -1.02
C ALA A 869 -36.41 -28.58 -2.31
N LEU A 870 -35.71 -29.27 -3.22
CA LEU A 870 -36.29 -29.76 -4.48
C LEU A 870 -37.23 -30.95 -4.31
N ILE A 871 -37.31 -31.61 -3.15
CA ILE A 871 -38.20 -32.78 -2.98
C ILE A 871 -39.66 -32.43 -3.28
N ASN A 872 -40.11 -31.26 -2.82
CA ASN A 872 -41.49 -30.82 -2.99
C ASN A 872 -41.77 -30.20 -4.38
N SER A 873 -40.73 -29.88 -5.15
CA SER A 873 -40.91 -29.37 -6.53
C SER A 873 -41.48 -30.43 -7.47
N ALA A 874 -41.52 -31.70 -7.05
CA ALA A 874 -42.19 -32.77 -7.77
C ALA A 874 -43.70 -32.55 -7.89
N PHE A 875 -44.33 -31.76 -7.01
CA PHE A 875 -45.76 -31.39 -7.10
C PHE A 875 -45.92 -30.01 -7.75
N ASN A 876 -45.43 -29.87 -8.97
CA ASN A 876 -45.60 -28.65 -9.76
C ASN A 876 -46.82 -28.80 -10.67
N PHE A 877 -47.86 -28.02 -10.42
CA PHE A 877 -49.06 -28.00 -11.25
C PHE A 877 -48.90 -26.98 -12.37
N ASP A 878 -49.44 -27.27 -13.55
CA ASP A 878 -49.45 -26.30 -14.66
C ASP A 878 -50.19 -25.02 -14.24
N LYS A 879 -49.87 -23.90 -14.88
CA LYS A 879 -50.54 -22.63 -14.55
C LYS A 879 -52.00 -22.68 -14.98
N THR A 880 -52.89 -22.18 -14.12
CA THR A 880 -54.30 -22.02 -14.46
C THR A 880 -54.44 -21.05 -15.63
N GLN A 881 -55.03 -21.53 -16.73
CA GLN A 881 -55.28 -20.73 -17.92
C GLN A 881 -56.66 -20.08 -17.81
N VAL A 882 -56.69 -18.75 -17.77
CA VAL A 882 -57.93 -17.97 -17.92
C VAL A 882 -57.98 -17.46 -19.35
N TYR A 883 -59.05 -17.76 -20.08
CA TYR A 883 -59.19 -17.39 -21.49
C TYR A 883 -60.55 -16.76 -21.77
N TYR A 884 -60.57 -15.92 -22.79
CA TYR A 884 -61.78 -15.35 -23.37
C TYR A 884 -61.81 -15.74 -24.84
N GLU A 885 -62.90 -16.38 -25.25
CA GLU A 885 -63.09 -16.90 -26.59
C GLU A 885 -64.30 -16.23 -27.24
N TYR A 886 -64.10 -15.76 -28.47
CA TYR A 886 -65.14 -15.18 -29.33
C TYR A 886 -65.12 -15.90 -30.66
N ASP A 887 -66.15 -16.71 -30.91
CA ASP A 887 -66.29 -17.49 -32.12
C ASP A 887 -67.59 -17.11 -32.83
N GLU A 888 -67.48 -16.50 -34.02
CA GLU A 888 -68.62 -16.09 -34.84
C GLU A 888 -69.43 -17.26 -35.42
N ASN A 889 -68.86 -18.47 -35.44
CA ASN A 889 -69.57 -19.69 -35.81
C ASN A 889 -70.39 -20.27 -34.65
N ASN A 890 -70.07 -19.93 -33.41
CA ASN A 890 -70.76 -20.41 -32.22
C ASN A 890 -71.88 -19.45 -31.80
N ARG A 891 -73.00 -19.50 -32.52
CA ARG A 891 -74.16 -18.60 -32.37
C ARG A 891 -75.24 -19.19 -31.47
N ALA A 892 -75.84 -18.37 -30.60
CA ALA A 892 -77.02 -18.79 -29.84
C ALA A 892 -78.30 -18.70 -30.69
N VAL A 893 -79.43 -19.10 -30.11
CA VAL A 893 -80.76 -19.16 -30.77
C VAL A 893 -81.20 -17.80 -31.37
N ASN A 894 -80.68 -16.68 -30.87
CA ASN A 894 -80.91 -15.33 -31.41
C ASN A 894 -79.97 -14.94 -32.57
N ASN A 895 -79.21 -15.88 -33.12
CA ASN A 895 -78.26 -15.71 -34.22
C ASN A 895 -77.05 -14.79 -33.93
N GLU A 896 -76.84 -14.41 -32.67
CA GLU A 896 -75.63 -13.68 -32.23
C GLU A 896 -74.56 -14.61 -31.63
N PRO A 897 -73.25 -14.30 -31.81
CA PRO A 897 -72.15 -15.10 -31.26
C PRO A 897 -72.11 -15.12 -29.73
N ILE A 898 -71.82 -16.28 -29.15
CA ILE A 898 -71.65 -16.43 -27.69
C ILE A 898 -70.24 -16.01 -27.29
N LYS A 899 -70.13 -15.08 -26.34
CA LYS A 899 -68.87 -14.66 -25.73
C LYS A 899 -68.55 -15.58 -24.56
N VAL A 900 -67.47 -16.35 -24.63
CA VAL A 900 -67.12 -17.35 -23.60
C VAL A 900 -65.93 -16.89 -22.77
N PHE A 901 -66.06 -16.92 -21.46
CA PHE A 901 -64.97 -16.71 -20.52
C PHE A 901 -64.75 -18.00 -19.74
N GLY A 902 -63.53 -18.54 -19.73
CA GLY A 902 -63.23 -19.84 -19.15
C GLY A 902 -61.96 -19.90 -18.33
N ILE A 903 -61.91 -20.88 -17.43
CA ILE A 903 -60.76 -21.23 -16.60
C ILE A 903 -60.47 -22.71 -16.84
N GLN A 904 -59.26 -23.00 -17.31
CA GLN A 904 -58.75 -24.34 -17.54
C GLN A 904 -57.55 -24.62 -16.63
N GLN A 905 -57.51 -25.82 -16.05
CA GLN A 905 -56.40 -26.32 -15.26
C GLN A 905 -56.03 -27.72 -15.74
N ASP A 906 -54.75 -27.91 -16.04
CA ASP A 906 -54.20 -29.20 -16.44
C ASP A 906 -53.42 -29.84 -15.27
N PHE A 907 -53.54 -31.16 -15.15
CA PHE A 907 -52.89 -31.98 -14.14
C PHE A 907 -52.23 -33.19 -14.79
N GLN A 908 -50.95 -33.41 -14.52
CA GLN A 908 -50.31 -34.69 -14.85
C GLN A 908 -50.96 -35.85 -14.09
N PHE A 909 -50.82 -37.06 -14.62
CA PHE A 909 -51.34 -38.25 -13.95
C PHE A 909 -50.72 -38.42 -12.55
N PRO A 910 -51.48 -38.71 -11.47
CA PRO A 910 -50.99 -38.65 -10.10
C PRO A 910 -49.71 -39.44 -9.79
N THR A 911 -49.50 -40.58 -10.46
CA THR A 911 -48.29 -41.40 -10.25
C THR A 911 -47.01 -40.70 -10.71
N VAL A 912 -47.08 -39.83 -11.71
CA VAL A 912 -45.95 -39.04 -12.25
C VAL A 912 -45.36 -38.14 -11.17
N TYR A 913 -46.19 -37.47 -10.37
CA TYR A 913 -45.72 -36.65 -9.25
C TYR A 913 -45.01 -37.49 -8.17
N PHE A 914 -45.53 -38.67 -7.84
CA PHE A 914 -44.90 -39.55 -6.86
C PHE A 914 -43.59 -40.18 -7.35
N SER A 915 -43.45 -40.50 -8.63
CA SER A 915 -42.17 -40.93 -9.19
C SER A 915 -41.17 -39.79 -9.28
N GLY A 916 -41.60 -38.57 -9.62
CA GLY A 916 -40.78 -37.35 -9.53
C GLY A 916 -40.25 -37.12 -8.11
N LYS A 917 -41.10 -37.29 -7.08
CA LYS A 917 -40.69 -37.21 -5.67
C LYS A 917 -39.62 -38.25 -5.33
N LYS A 918 -39.78 -39.50 -5.80
CA LYS A 918 -38.78 -40.57 -5.59
C LYS A 918 -37.44 -40.26 -6.23
N VAL A 919 -37.43 -39.64 -7.42
CA VAL A 919 -36.20 -39.17 -8.07
C VAL A 919 -35.50 -38.12 -7.21
N ASN A 920 -36.23 -37.13 -6.71
CA ASN A 920 -35.66 -36.06 -5.89
C ASN A 920 -35.15 -36.60 -4.54
N THR A 921 -35.84 -37.55 -3.90
CA THR A 921 -35.36 -38.24 -2.69
C THR A 921 -34.11 -39.06 -2.95
N ALA A 922 -34.04 -39.81 -4.06
CA ALA A 922 -32.83 -40.54 -4.42
C ALA A 922 -31.64 -39.59 -4.69
N ASN A 923 -31.89 -38.42 -5.28
CA ASN A 923 -30.88 -37.39 -5.50
C ASN A 923 -30.36 -36.80 -4.17
N LEU A 924 -31.24 -36.57 -3.19
CA LEU A 924 -30.84 -36.15 -1.84
C LEU A 924 -29.86 -37.16 -1.21
N ASN A 925 -30.16 -38.46 -1.28
CA ASN A 925 -29.29 -39.50 -0.73
C ASN A 925 -27.90 -39.52 -1.41
N VAL A 926 -27.84 -39.27 -2.73
CA VAL A 926 -26.56 -39.11 -3.45
C VAL A 926 -25.77 -37.92 -2.90
N GLN A 927 -26.41 -36.78 -2.67
CA GLN A 927 -25.73 -35.61 -2.12
C GLN A 927 -25.27 -35.81 -0.67
N GLN A 928 -26.04 -36.55 0.14
CA GLN A 928 -25.66 -36.91 1.51
C GLN A 928 -24.43 -37.82 1.54
N SER A 929 -24.39 -38.87 0.71
CA SER A 929 -23.19 -39.71 0.60
C SER A 929 -22.00 -38.94 0.05
N ALA A 930 -22.20 -38.04 -0.92
CA ALA A 930 -21.14 -37.17 -1.43
C ALA A 930 -20.56 -36.23 -0.37
N TYR A 931 -21.40 -35.73 0.55
CA TYR A 931 -20.94 -34.99 1.74
C TYR A 931 -20.07 -35.87 2.64
N GLY A 932 -20.50 -37.10 2.94
CA GLY A 932 -19.73 -38.05 3.75
C GLY A 932 -18.35 -38.38 3.16
N VAL A 933 -18.25 -38.53 1.84
CA VAL A 933 -16.97 -38.74 1.13
C VAL A 933 -16.04 -37.53 1.29
N GLN A 934 -16.56 -36.31 1.11
CA GLN A 934 -15.75 -35.10 1.27
C GLN A 934 -15.29 -34.89 2.71
N GLU A 935 -16.15 -35.19 3.70
CA GLU A 935 -15.78 -35.12 5.11
C GLU A 935 -14.65 -36.10 5.46
N LYS A 936 -14.72 -37.35 4.98
CA LYS A 936 -13.65 -38.34 5.17
C LYS A 936 -12.35 -37.93 4.48
N ARG A 937 -12.42 -37.36 3.28
CA ARG A 937 -11.26 -36.87 2.54
C ARG A 937 -10.56 -35.72 3.29
N LEU A 938 -11.34 -34.79 3.83
CA LEU A 938 -10.85 -33.67 4.63
C LEU A 938 -10.13 -34.18 5.89
N LYS A 939 -10.76 -35.08 6.64
CA LYS A 939 -10.16 -35.72 7.83
C LYS A 939 -8.82 -36.37 7.49
N ARG A 940 -8.76 -37.15 6.40
CA ARG A 940 -7.51 -37.80 5.96
C ARG A 940 -6.40 -36.80 5.66
N GLN A 941 -6.71 -35.74 4.91
CA GLN A 941 -5.73 -34.72 4.55
C GLN A 941 -5.20 -33.99 5.78
N LEU A 942 -6.09 -33.58 6.68
CA LEU A 942 -5.72 -32.90 7.91
C LEU A 942 -4.83 -33.78 8.80
N THR A 943 -5.21 -35.03 9.04
CA THR A 943 -4.43 -35.97 9.86
C THR A 943 -3.04 -36.22 9.28
N SER A 944 -2.92 -36.39 7.96
CA SER A 944 -1.61 -36.61 7.31
C SER A 944 -0.68 -35.41 7.51
N ASN A 945 -1.18 -34.20 7.27
CA ASN A 945 -0.39 -32.97 7.39
C ASN A 945 -0.06 -32.65 8.85
N TYR A 946 -0.95 -32.99 9.78
CA TYR A 946 -0.69 -32.81 11.21
C TYR A 946 0.52 -33.63 11.65
N TYR A 947 0.57 -34.92 11.32
CA TYR A 947 1.70 -35.76 11.69
C TYR A 947 2.99 -35.41 10.94
N GLU A 948 2.90 -34.92 9.71
CA GLU A 948 4.06 -34.37 8.99
C GLU A 948 4.64 -33.15 9.70
N TYR A 949 3.78 -32.23 10.17
CA TYR A 949 4.19 -31.08 10.97
C TYR A 949 4.88 -31.51 12.28
N GLN A 950 4.30 -32.48 13.03
CA GLN A 950 4.91 -33.02 14.25
C GLN A 950 6.30 -33.59 13.98
N TYR A 951 6.44 -34.37 12.91
CA TYR A 951 7.72 -34.95 12.49
C TYR A 951 8.77 -33.89 12.15
N LEU A 952 8.39 -32.84 11.43
CA LEU A 952 9.31 -31.76 11.09
C LEU A 952 9.72 -30.95 12.34
N LYS A 953 8.82 -30.74 13.29
CA LYS A 953 9.12 -30.08 14.56
C LYS A 953 10.12 -30.85 15.41
N GLU A 954 9.95 -32.16 15.55
CA GLU A 954 10.93 -33.01 16.23
C GLU A 954 12.29 -33.01 15.51
N LYS A 955 12.28 -32.99 14.17
CA LYS A 955 13.50 -32.89 13.37
C LYS A 955 14.25 -31.58 13.58
N GLU A 956 13.54 -30.45 13.75
CA GLU A 956 14.13 -29.16 14.12
C GLU A 956 14.83 -29.23 15.48
N VAL A 957 14.18 -29.83 16.49
CA VAL A 957 14.77 -29.99 17.83
C VAL A 957 16.10 -30.76 17.75
N VAL A 958 16.13 -31.85 16.98
CA VAL A 958 17.34 -32.64 16.76
C VAL A 958 18.43 -31.81 16.06
N TYR A 959 18.11 -31.08 14.99
CA TYR A 959 19.10 -30.26 14.29
C TYR A 959 19.60 -29.07 15.10
N LYS A 960 18.76 -28.45 15.91
CA LYS A 960 19.17 -27.36 16.80
C LYS A 960 20.17 -27.86 17.85
N ARG A 961 19.96 -29.06 18.38
CA ARG A 961 20.93 -29.71 19.28
C ARG A 961 22.24 -30.03 18.56
N LEU A 962 22.18 -30.55 17.34
CA LEU A 962 23.38 -30.83 16.55
C LEU A 962 24.15 -29.54 16.22
N ASP A 963 23.46 -28.48 15.83
CA ASP A 963 24.07 -27.19 15.47
C ASP A 963 24.89 -26.64 16.64
N SER A 964 24.32 -26.61 17.86
CA SER A 964 25.03 -26.20 19.07
C SER A 964 26.24 -27.08 19.41
N LEU A 965 26.15 -28.40 19.20
CA LEU A 965 27.29 -29.30 19.41
C LEU A 965 28.41 -29.05 18.38
N TYR A 966 28.07 -28.83 17.11
CA TYR A 966 29.03 -28.59 16.05
C TYR A 966 29.64 -27.18 16.09
N GLU A 967 28.91 -26.19 16.60
CA GLU A 967 29.45 -24.86 16.90
C GLU A 967 30.52 -24.93 18.00
N ASN A 968 30.22 -25.62 19.11
CA ASN A 968 31.21 -25.86 20.16
C ASN A 968 32.43 -26.63 19.64
N PHE A 969 32.21 -27.66 18.83
CA PHE A 969 33.28 -28.42 18.19
C PHE A 969 34.16 -27.55 17.28
N ALA A 970 33.58 -26.68 16.46
CA ALA A 970 34.32 -25.77 15.58
C ALA A 970 35.12 -24.72 16.37
N ASN A 971 34.57 -24.22 17.48
CA ASN A 971 35.27 -23.30 18.37
C ASN A 971 36.48 -23.95 19.04
N ILE A 972 36.32 -25.18 19.56
CA ILE A 972 37.43 -25.96 20.14
C ILE A 972 38.51 -26.24 19.09
N ALA A 973 38.14 -26.69 17.90
CA ALA A 973 39.09 -26.95 16.81
C ALA A 973 39.85 -25.67 16.38
N THR A 974 39.17 -24.52 16.38
CA THR A 974 39.80 -23.23 16.07
C THR A 974 40.82 -22.84 17.15
N ARG A 975 40.48 -23.00 18.44
CA ARG A 975 41.39 -22.74 19.56
C ARG A 975 42.61 -23.66 19.55
N ARG A 976 42.42 -24.95 19.28
CA ARG A 976 43.54 -25.92 19.19
C ARG A 976 44.48 -25.58 18.04
N PHE A 977 43.98 -25.06 16.92
CA PHE A 977 44.82 -24.56 15.83
C PHE A 977 45.59 -23.29 16.22
N GLU A 978 44.94 -22.32 16.87
CA GLU A 978 45.59 -21.09 17.37
C GLU A 978 46.71 -21.37 18.39
N LEU A 979 46.54 -22.41 19.21
CA LEU A 979 47.55 -22.89 20.16
C LEU A 979 48.64 -23.78 19.54
N GLY A 980 48.54 -24.09 18.24
CA GLY A 980 49.50 -24.94 17.52
C GLY A 980 49.36 -26.45 17.78
N GLU A 981 48.28 -26.90 18.42
CA GLU A 981 48.05 -28.31 18.77
C GLU A 981 47.52 -29.16 17.59
N THR A 982 47.01 -28.54 16.53
CA THR A 982 46.34 -29.21 15.39
C THR A 982 46.65 -28.52 14.06
N ASN A 983 46.30 -29.16 12.94
CA ASN A 983 46.52 -28.62 11.59
C ASN A 983 45.30 -27.83 11.06
N TYR A 984 45.52 -27.04 10.01
CA TYR A 984 44.48 -26.21 9.39
C TYR A 984 43.31 -27.03 8.81
N LEU A 985 43.55 -28.26 8.40
CA LEU A 985 42.54 -29.15 7.82
C LEU A 985 41.46 -29.53 8.83
N GLU A 986 41.82 -29.77 10.09
CA GLU A 986 40.87 -30.08 11.17
C GLU A 986 39.93 -28.90 11.44
N LYS A 987 40.49 -27.68 11.53
CA LYS A 987 39.72 -26.43 11.66
C LYS A 987 38.70 -26.26 10.52
N ILE A 988 39.14 -26.39 9.28
CA ILE A 988 38.26 -26.21 8.11
C ILE A 988 37.19 -27.31 8.03
N THR A 989 37.54 -28.56 8.37
CA THR A 989 36.58 -29.67 8.38
C THR A 989 35.49 -29.45 9.44
N ALA A 990 35.87 -28.99 10.63
CA ALA A 990 34.92 -28.66 11.70
C ALA A 990 33.98 -27.50 11.31
N GLN A 991 34.52 -26.42 10.74
CA GLN A 991 33.73 -25.28 10.25
C GLN A 991 32.79 -25.65 9.10
N SER A 992 33.26 -26.50 8.17
CA SER A 992 32.44 -27.02 7.07
C SER A 992 31.27 -27.86 7.59
N LYS A 993 31.52 -28.72 8.59
CA LYS A 993 30.47 -29.53 9.24
C LYS A 993 29.47 -28.68 10.00
N GLN A 994 29.92 -27.67 10.73
CA GLN A 994 29.02 -26.69 11.38
C GLN A 994 28.11 -26.03 10.34
N LYS A 995 28.66 -25.47 9.25
CA LYS A 995 27.85 -24.86 8.18
C LYS A 995 26.88 -25.85 7.54
N GLN A 996 27.29 -27.10 7.32
CA GLN A 996 26.42 -28.14 6.78
C GLN A 996 25.21 -28.42 7.69
N ILE A 997 25.42 -28.47 9.01
CA ILE A 997 24.34 -28.68 9.99
C ILE A 997 23.45 -27.44 10.08
N GLY A 998 24.02 -26.23 10.09
CA GLY A 998 23.26 -24.98 10.05
C GLY A 998 22.33 -24.89 8.83
N LEU A 999 22.79 -25.31 7.65
CA LEU A 999 21.94 -25.39 6.45
C LEU A 999 20.81 -26.42 6.58
N LYS A 1000 21.04 -27.55 7.27
CA LYS A 1000 20.00 -28.55 7.54
C LYS A 1000 18.94 -28.03 8.52
N LEU A 1001 19.35 -27.26 9.53
CA LEU A 1001 18.45 -26.59 10.46
C LEU A 1001 17.57 -25.57 9.73
N LEU A 1002 18.17 -24.70 8.92
CA LEU A 1002 17.44 -23.72 8.10
C LEU A 1002 16.43 -24.39 7.16
N LYS A 1003 16.83 -25.48 6.49
CA LYS A 1003 15.92 -26.25 5.63
C LYS A 1003 14.76 -26.88 6.42
N ALA A 1004 15.02 -27.39 7.63
CA ALA A 1004 13.98 -27.94 8.49
C ALA A 1004 12.97 -26.86 8.91
N GLN A 1005 13.44 -25.66 9.26
CA GLN A 1005 12.60 -24.51 9.60
C GLN A 1005 11.72 -24.07 8.43
N GLN A 1006 12.28 -23.99 7.22
CA GLN A 1006 11.50 -23.71 6.01
C GLN A 1006 10.42 -24.77 5.75
N ASN A 1007 10.76 -26.05 5.90
CA ASN A 1007 9.79 -27.14 5.73
C ASN A 1007 8.66 -27.08 6.77
N ILE A 1008 8.95 -26.68 8.01
CA ILE A 1008 7.93 -26.45 9.04
C ILE A 1008 6.97 -25.35 8.61
N THR A 1009 7.49 -24.24 8.09
CA THR A 1009 6.65 -23.13 7.61
C THR A 1009 5.75 -23.58 6.46
N ILE A 1010 6.27 -24.38 5.52
CA ILE A 1010 5.47 -24.94 4.42
C ILE A 1010 4.37 -25.86 4.96
N SER A 1011 4.73 -26.81 5.82
CA SER A 1011 3.77 -27.76 6.42
C SER A 1011 2.69 -27.06 7.27
N TYR A 1012 3.07 -26.00 7.98
CA TYR A 1012 2.13 -25.16 8.74
C TYR A 1012 1.15 -24.42 7.82
N ASN A 1013 1.63 -23.86 6.72
CA ASN A 1013 0.76 -23.20 5.73
C ASN A 1013 -0.19 -24.19 5.04
N ASP A 1014 0.28 -25.41 4.76
CA ASP A 1014 -0.55 -26.49 4.22
C ASP A 1014 -1.65 -26.92 5.22
N LEU A 1015 -1.33 -26.96 6.52
CA LEU A 1015 -2.33 -27.16 7.59
C LEU A 1015 -3.38 -26.04 7.60
N LEU A 1016 -2.94 -24.76 7.60
CA LEU A 1016 -3.85 -23.62 7.60
C LEU A 1016 -4.75 -23.59 6.35
N LYS A 1017 -4.23 -23.98 5.19
CA LYS A 1017 -4.99 -24.10 3.94
C LYS A 1017 -6.14 -25.11 4.05
N ILE A 1018 -5.95 -26.20 4.80
CA ILE A 1018 -6.96 -27.24 5.01
C ILE A 1018 -7.99 -26.79 6.05
N ILE A 1019 -7.53 -26.18 7.15
CA ILE A 1019 -8.38 -25.72 8.26
C ILE A 1019 -9.23 -24.50 7.84
N GLN A 1020 -8.70 -23.62 6.99
CA GLN A 1020 -9.32 -22.37 6.53
C GLN A 1020 -9.75 -21.46 7.68
N SER A 1021 -8.93 -21.38 8.74
CA SER A 1021 -9.13 -20.42 9.83
C SER A 1021 -8.66 -19.02 9.40
N LYS A 1022 -9.35 -17.98 9.87
CA LYS A 1022 -8.93 -16.57 9.70
C LYS A 1022 -7.85 -16.16 10.70
N ASP A 1023 -7.70 -16.95 11.76
CA ASP A 1023 -6.88 -16.66 12.92
C ASP A 1023 -5.65 -17.57 12.95
N SER A 1024 -4.53 -17.08 13.48
CA SER A 1024 -3.31 -17.87 13.67
C SER A 1024 -3.56 -18.95 14.72
N ILE A 1025 -3.46 -20.22 14.33
CA ILE A 1025 -3.66 -21.37 15.23
C ILE A 1025 -2.31 -21.91 15.66
N GLU A 1026 -2.10 -22.04 16.98
CA GLU A 1026 -0.98 -22.81 17.51
C GLU A 1026 -1.35 -24.30 17.59
N VAL A 1027 -0.41 -25.17 17.21
CA VAL A 1027 -0.59 -26.64 17.20
C VAL A 1027 0.20 -27.23 18.36
N VAL A 1028 -0.43 -28.07 19.19
CA VAL A 1028 0.25 -28.78 20.31
C VAL A 1028 1.36 -29.66 19.74
N ILE A 1029 2.54 -29.67 20.37
CA ILE A 1029 3.62 -30.59 20.01
C ILE A 1029 3.51 -31.85 20.88
N GLU A 1030 3.31 -33.00 20.25
CA GLU A 1030 3.18 -34.30 20.92
C GLU A 1030 4.28 -35.27 20.48
N PRO A 1031 4.79 -36.12 21.39
CA PRO A 1031 5.79 -37.12 21.03
C PRO A 1031 5.20 -38.15 20.04
N LEU A 1032 5.95 -38.43 18.98
CA LEU A 1032 5.55 -39.39 17.96
C LEU A 1032 5.51 -40.82 18.53
N SER A 1033 4.33 -41.41 18.60
CA SER A 1033 4.11 -42.81 18.97
C SER A 1033 3.61 -43.64 17.78
N LYS A 1034 3.92 -44.94 17.77
CA LYS A 1034 3.48 -45.86 16.71
C LYS A 1034 1.99 -46.16 16.87
N ILE A 1035 1.17 -45.77 15.90
CA ILE A 1035 -0.30 -45.94 15.93
C ILE A 1035 -0.67 -47.39 15.62
N ALA A 1036 -1.63 -47.96 16.37
CA ALA A 1036 -2.21 -49.27 16.10
C ALA A 1036 -3.26 -49.21 14.98
N LEU A 1037 -3.18 -50.12 14.00
CA LEU A 1037 -4.09 -50.15 12.85
C LEU A 1037 -5.50 -50.64 13.25
N LYS A 1038 -6.54 -49.88 12.90
CA LYS A 1038 -7.95 -50.33 12.97
C LYS A 1038 -8.44 -50.74 11.57
N VAL A 1039 -8.68 -52.03 11.34
CA VAL A 1039 -9.17 -52.55 10.06
C VAL A 1039 -10.68 -52.32 9.95
N THR A 1040 -11.13 -51.62 8.90
CA THR A 1040 -12.56 -51.39 8.60
C THR A 1040 -12.97 -52.23 7.38
N SER A 1041 -14.23 -52.69 7.35
CA SER A 1041 -14.82 -53.39 6.20
C SER A 1041 -14.89 -52.50 4.95
N ILE A 1042 -14.64 -53.07 3.77
CA ILE A 1042 -14.67 -52.37 2.47
C ILE A 1042 -16.09 -51.92 2.10
N ASN A 1043 -17.10 -52.71 2.51
CA ASN A 1043 -18.49 -52.51 2.11
C ASN A 1043 -19.21 -51.36 2.84
N ASP A 1044 -18.66 -50.92 3.98
CA ASP A 1044 -19.27 -49.89 4.85
C ASP A 1044 -18.63 -48.51 4.65
N THR A 1045 -18.11 -48.25 3.44
CA THR A 1045 -17.43 -47.00 3.12
C THR A 1045 -18.39 -45.97 2.50
N PRO A 1046 -18.31 -44.67 2.88
CA PRO A 1046 -19.16 -43.62 2.31
C PRO A 1046 -19.08 -43.50 0.79
N GLU A 1047 -17.94 -43.88 0.21
CA GLU A 1047 -17.74 -43.94 -1.24
C GLU A 1047 -18.59 -45.04 -1.89
N MET A 1048 -18.70 -46.23 -1.29
CA MET A 1048 -19.57 -47.29 -1.79
C MET A 1048 -21.06 -46.91 -1.66
N ASP A 1049 -21.43 -46.24 -0.57
CA ASP A 1049 -22.78 -45.71 -0.41
C ASP A 1049 -23.14 -44.66 -1.47
N TYR A 1050 -22.18 -43.81 -1.88
CA TYR A 1050 -22.36 -42.85 -2.96
C TYR A 1050 -22.72 -43.53 -4.28
N TYR A 1051 -21.96 -44.55 -4.70
CA TYR A 1051 -22.24 -45.28 -5.93
C TYR A 1051 -23.57 -46.06 -5.87
N ARG A 1052 -23.87 -46.70 -4.73
CA ARG A 1052 -25.16 -47.39 -4.51
C ARG A 1052 -26.35 -46.42 -4.61
N ASN A 1053 -26.23 -45.24 -4.00
CA ASN A 1053 -27.28 -44.21 -4.08
C ASN A 1053 -27.39 -43.61 -5.49
N LYS A 1054 -26.27 -43.49 -6.22
CA LYS A 1054 -26.25 -43.01 -7.61
C LYS A 1054 -26.97 -44.01 -8.54
N MET A 1055 -26.78 -45.31 -8.33
CA MET A 1055 -27.55 -46.36 -9.02
C MET A 1055 -29.06 -46.29 -8.71
N ASN A 1056 -29.44 -46.07 -7.45
CA ASN A 1056 -30.84 -45.86 -7.06
C ASN A 1056 -31.47 -44.61 -7.72
N LEU A 1057 -30.69 -43.55 -7.95
CA LEU A 1057 -31.16 -42.35 -8.64
C LEU A 1057 -31.47 -42.63 -10.12
N PHE A 1058 -30.57 -43.30 -10.85
CA PHE A 1058 -30.76 -43.56 -12.28
C PHE A 1058 -31.87 -44.58 -12.54
N SER A 1059 -32.03 -45.59 -11.67
CA SER A 1059 -33.19 -46.50 -11.72
C SER A 1059 -34.51 -45.77 -11.44
N ALA A 1060 -34.54 -44.81 -10.50
CA ALA A 1060 -35.71 -43.96 -10.25
C ALA A 1060 -36.04 -43.04 -11.45
N LYS A 1061 -35.02 -42.46 -12.11
CA LYS A 1061 -35.19 -41.64 -13.32
C LYS A 1061 -35.79 -42.44 -14.48
N ASN A 1062 -35.31 -43.66 -14.71
CA ASN A 1062 -35.85 -44.54 -15.74
C ASN A 1062 -37.34 -44.84 -15.50
N ARG A 1063 -37.73 -45.09 -14.23
CA ARG A 1063 -39.14 -45.27 -13.87
C ARG A 1063 -39.97 -44.00 -14.07
N PHE A 1064 -39.43 -42.83 -13.78
CA PHE A 1064 -40.11 -41.54 -14.00
C PHE A 1064 -40.38 -41.26 -15.49
N GLU A 1065 -39.38 -41.44 -16.35
CA GLU A 1065 -39.53 -41.24 -17.81
C GLU A 1065 -40.57 -42.20 -18.42
N LYS A 1066 -40.70 -43.42 -17.89
CA LYS A 1066 -41.76 -44.36 -18.29
C LYS A 1066 -43.16 -43.91 -17.87
N GLN A 1067 -43.29 -43.26 -16.72
CA GLN A 1067 -44.59 -42.80 -16.21
C GLN A 1067 -45.12 -41.56 -16.93
N GLN A 1068 -44.25 -40.74 -17.53
CA GLN A 1068 -44.66 -39.61 -18.38
C GLN A 1068 -45.40 -40.01 -19.67
N LEU A 1069 -45.49 -41.30 -19.99
CA LEU A 1069 -46.33 -41.80 -21.09
C LEU A 1069 -47.82 -41.93 -20.71
N LEU A 1070 -48.17 -41.74 -19.43
CA LEU A 1070 -49.56 -41.77 -18.96
C LEU A 1070 -50.29 -40.48 -19.40
N PRO A 1071 -51.63 -40.55 -19.61
CA PRO A 1071 -52.40 -39.39 -20.07
C PRO A 1071 -52.58 -38.33 -18.96
N ASP A 1072 -52.57 -37.05 -19.34
CA ASP A 1072 -52.85 -35.94 -18.42
C ASP A 1072 -54.36 -35.67 -18.32
N ILE A 1073 -54.78 -35.07 -17.22
CA ILE A 1073 -56.18 -34.72 -16.91
C ILE A 1073 -56.37 -33.21 -17.06
N SER A 1074 -57.36 -32.79 -17.84
CA SER A 1074 -57.71 -31.38 -18.04
C SER A 1074 -59.10 -31.08 -17.51
N LEU A 1075 -59.22 -30.07 -16.66
CA LEU A 1075 -60.49 -29.57 -16.13
C LEU A 1075 -60.72 -28.16 -16.66
N ASN A 1076 -61.82 -27.96 -17.38
CA ASN A 1076 -62.19 -26.68 -17.95
C ASN A 1076 -63.61 -26.29 -17.52
N TYR A 1077 -63.75 -25.10 -16.97
CA TYR A 1077 -65.02 -24.50 -16.60
C TYR A 1077 -65.16 -23.17 -17.34
N TYR A 1078 -66.28 -22.98 -18.04
CA TYR A 1078 -66.50 -21.77 -18.80
C TYR A 1078 -67.93 -21.25 -18.68
N GLN A 1079 -68.05 -19.93 -18.82
CA GLN A 1079 -69.29 -19.18 -18.75
C GLN A 1079 -69.48 -18.39 -20.05
N GLY A 1080 -70.55 -18.70 -20.78
CA GLY A 1080 -70.99 -17.98 -21.96
C GLY A 1080 -71.98 -16.87 -21.62
N THR A 1081 -71.80 -15.70 -22.23
CA THR A 1081 -72.74 -14.57 -22.17
C THR A 1081 -73.25 -14.23 -23.58
N ASN A 1082 -74.54 -13.93 -23.70
CA ASN A 1082 -75.16 -13.51 -24.94
C ASN A 1082 -76.10 -12.32 -24.69
N PRO A 1083 -76.03 -11.22 -25.47
CA PRO A 1083 -76.84 -10.01 -25.25
C PRO A 1083 -78.36 -10.21 -25.29
N GLY A 1084 -78.87 -11.23 -26.00
CA GLY A 1084 -80.32 -11.49 -26.13
C GLY A 1084 -80.89 -12.50 -25.13
N LEU A 1085 -80.06 -13.09 -24.27
CA LEU A 1085 -80.47 -14.01 -23.21
C LEU A 1085 -80.19 -13.35 -21.85
N ASN A 1086 -81.23 -13.14 -21.04
CA ASN A 1086 -81.10 -12.51 -19.71
C ASN A 1086 -80.42 -13.42 -18.64
N THR A 1087 -79.78 -14.51 -19.06
CA THR A 1087 -79.18 -15.54 -18.19
C THR A 1087 -77.83 -16.01 -18.73
N ASN A 1088 -76.87 -16.23 -17.84
CA ASN A 1088 -75.54 -16.77 -18.19
C ASN A 1088 -75.61 -18.29 -18.43
N LEU A 1089 -74.84 -18.79 -19.40
CA LEU A 1089 -74.73 -20.21 -19.70
C LEU A 1089 -73.44 -20.77 -19.09
N HIS A 1090 -73.50 -21.87 -18.35
CA HIS A 1090 -72.33 -22.50 -17.72
C HIS A 1090 -72.02 -23.86 -18.37
N GLY A 1091 -70.75 -24.11 -18.67
CA GLY A 1091 -70.26 -25.37 -19.24
C GLY A 1091 -69.09 -25.93 -18.45
N TYR A 1092 -69.03 -27.26 -18.38
CA TYR A 1092 -67.92 -28.01 -17.79
C TYR A 1092 -67.37 -28.98 -18.83
N GLN A 1093 -66.05 -29.09 -18.93
CA GLN A 1093 -65.37 -30.01 -19.82
C GLN A 1093 -64.26 -30.73 -19.06
N LEU A 1094 -64.33 -32.06 -19.06
CA LEU A 1094 -63.29 -32.96 -18.56
C LEU A 1094 -62.57 -33.57 -19.77
N GLY A 1095 -61.30 -33.25 -19.94
CA GLY A 1095 -60.46 -33.76 -21.03
C GLY A 1095 -59.37 -34.72 -20.53
N LEU A 1096 -59.00 -35.69 -21.35
CA LEU A 1096 -57.81 -36.52 -21.17
C LEU A 1096 -56.84 -36.24 -22.33
N LYS A 1097 -55.62 -35.78 -22.01
CA LYS A 1097 -54.57 -35.55 -23.01
C LYS A 1097 -53.75 -36.82 -23.19
N ILE A 1098 -53.94 -37.51 -24.31
CA ILE A 1098 -53.23 -38.76 -24.62
C ILE A 1098 -52.00 -38.43 -25.47
N PRO A 1099 -50.77 -38.83 -25.06
CA PRO A 1099 -49.56 -38.56 -25.82
C PRO A 1099 -49.48 -39.47 -27.06
N LEU A 1100 -49.99 -39.02 -28.21
CA LEU A 1100 -49.97 -39.77 -29.46
C LEU A 1100 -48.59 -39.79 -30.15
N MET A 1101 -47.76 -38.77 -29.89
CA MET A 1101 -46.41 -38.64 -30.45
C MET A 1101 -45.33 -39.04 -29.42
N PHE A 1102 -44.97 -40.31 -29.38
CA PHE A 1102 -44.06 -40.88 -28.37
C PHE A 1102 -42.58 -40.96 -28.80
N GLY A 1103 -42.21 -40.52 -30.01
CA GLY A 1103 -40.83 -40.64 -30.50
C GLY A 1103 -39.78 -39.96 -29.60
N GLY A 1104 -40.10 -38.76 -29.11
CA GLY A 1104 -39.23 -38.03 -28.17
C GLY A 1104 -39.13 -38.72 -26.80
N GLN A 1105 -40.26 -39.16 -26.25
CA GLN A 1105 -40.30 -39.80 -24.94
C GLN A 1105 -39.66 -41.20 -24.95
N SER A 1106 -39.85 -41.96 -26.02
CA SER A 1106 -39.16 -43.25 -26.24
C SER A 1106 -37.64 -43.09 -26.28
N SER A 1107 -37.14 -42.04 -26.93
CA SER A 1107 -35.71 -41.70 -26.95
C SER A 1107 -35.19 -41.36 -25.55
N ARG A 1108 -35.97 -40.63 -24.73
CA ARG A 1108 -35.62 -40.31 -23.34
C ARG A 1108 -35.59 -41.52 -22.43
N ILE A 1109 -36.55 -42.45 -22.56
CA ILE A 1109 -36.55 -43.72 -21.82
C ILE A 1109 -35.31 -44.55 -22.20
N LYS A 1110 -34.99 -44.66 -23.50
CA LYS A 1110 -33.79 -45.36 -23.97
C LYS A 1110 -32.51 -44.72 -23.40
N ALA A 1111 -32.42 -43.39 -23.42
CA ALA A 1111 -31.30 -42.66 -22.84
C ALA A 1111 -31.17 -42.87 -21.32
N SER A 1112 -32.29 -42.84 -20.58
CA SER A 1112 -32.28 -43.08 -19.13
C SER A 1112 -31.91 -44.52 -18.77
N ARG A 1113 -32.24 -45.50 -19.63
CA ARG A 1113 -31.80 -46.89 -19.45
C ARG A 1113 -30.30 -47.05 -19.66
N ILE A 1114 -29.75 -46.45 -20.72
CA ILE A 1114 -28.29 -46.44 -20.95
C ILE A 1114 -27.57 -45.76 -19.78
N ALA A 1115 -28.13 -44.68 -19.22
CA ALA A 1115 -27.55 -44.02 -18.05
C ALA A 1115 -27.57 -44.89 -16.78
N GLU A 1116 -28.56 -45.78 -16.64
CA GLU A 1116 -28.63 -46.79 -15.57
C GLU A 1116 -27.55 -47.87 -15.76
N ASP A 1117 -27.37 -48.37 -16.99
CA ASP A 1117 -26.33 -49.36 -17.28
C ASP A 1117 -24.90 -48.77 -17.12
N ILE A 1118 -24.70 -47.47 -17.47
CA ILE A 1118 -23.41 -46.76 -17.26
C ILE A 1118 -23.03 -46.72 -15.78
N ILE A 1119 -23.97 -46.38 -14.88
CA ILE A 1119 -23.65 -46.26 -13.45
C ILE A 1119 -23.40 -47.61 -12.79
N GLU A 1120 -24.02 -48.69 -13.29
CA GLU A 1120 -23.73 -50.05 -12.87
C GLU A 1120 -22.27 -50.43 -13.16
N GLU A 1121 -21.80 -50.16 -14.39
CA GLU A 1121 -20.41 -50.38 -14.77
C GLU A 1121 -19.42 -49.49 -14.00
N GLU A 1122 -19.74 -48.19 -13.80
CA GLU A 1122 -18.92 -47.29 -12.96
C GLU A 1122 -18.78 -47.81 -11.52
N THR A 1123 -19.85 -48.39 -10.96
CA THR A 1123 -19.86 -48.94 -9.61
C THR A 1123 -18.96 -50.18 -9.53
N ASN A 1124 -19.03 -51.06 -10.53
CA ASN A 1124 -18.21 -52.26 -10.62
C ASN A 1124 -16.72 -51.92 -10.77
N ASP A 1125 -16.37 -50.98 -11.65
CA ASP A 1125 -14.98 -50.51 -11.82
C ASP A 1125 -14.43 -49.93 -10.50
N TYR A 1126 -15.20 -49.08 -9.83
CA TYR A 1126 -14.78 -48.51 -8.55
C TYR A 1126 -14.55 -49.57 -7.47
N GLU A 1127 -15.41 -50.58 -7.37
CA GLU A 1127 -15.25 -51.68 -6.42
C GLU A 1127 -13.96 -52.46 -6.68
N ILE A 1128 -13.65 -52.74 -7.95
CA ILE A 1128 -12.40 -53.41 -8.36
C ILE A 1128 -11.20 -52.56 -7.95
N GLN A 1129 -11.19 -51.27 -8.27
CA GLN A 1129 -10.10 -50.35 -7.93
C GLN A 1129 -9.91 -50.23 -6.41
N LEU A 1130 -11.01 -50.15 -5.65
CA LEU A 1130 -10.99 -50.05 -4.19
C LEU A 1130 -10.39 -51.32 -3.57
N LYS A 1131 -10.78 -52.51 -4.04
CA LYS A 1131 -10.21 -53.79 -3.60
C LYS A 1131 -8.71 -53.86 -3.89
N ARG A 1132 -8.26 -53.45 -5.08
CA ARG A 1132 -6.82 -53.41 -5.43
C ARG A 1132 -6.04 -52.42 -4.58
N LYS A 1133 -6.59 -51.23 -4.35
CA LYS A 1133 -5.97 -50.21 -3.50
C LYS A 1133 -5.87 -50.65 -2.04
N TYR A 1134 -6.91 -51.31 -1.52
CA TYR A 1134 -6.89 -51.88 -0.18
C TYR A 1134 -5.81 -52.95 -0.03
N GLN A 1135 -5.67 -53.85 -1.02
CA GLN A 1135 -4.59 -54.85 -1.04
C GLN A 1135 -3.20 -54.17 -1.08
N ALA A 1136 -3.01 -53.18 -1.93
CA ALA A 1136 -1.73 -52.44 -2.02
C ALA A 1136 -1.37 -51.73 -0.71
N LEU A 1137 -2.33 -51.08 -0.06
CA LEU A 1137 -2.12 -50.43 1.24
C LEU A 1137 -1.81 -51.44 2.34
N LYS A 1138 -2.48 -52.61 2.32
CA LYS A 1138 -2.16 -53.71 3.23
C LYS A 1138 -0.72 -54.20 3.02
N SER A 1139 -0.26 -54.33 1.78
CA SER A 1139 1.12 -54.70 1.45
C SER A 1139 2.17 -53.62 1.76
N GLN A 1140 1.79 -52.35 1.93
CA GLN A 1140 2.72 -51.30 2.37
C GLN A 1140 2.84 -51.22 3.90
N LEU A 1141 1.87 -51.78 4.63
CA LEU A 1141 1.79 -51.77 6.09
C LEU A 1141 2.45 -52.99 6.75
N PHE A 1142 2.52 -54.12 6.03
CA PHE A 1142 3.21 -55.35 6.41
C PHE A 1142 4.48 -55.49 5.58
#